data_AF-A0AAW5UGZ9-F1
#
_entry.id   AF-A0AAW5UGZ9-F1
#
_cell.length_a   1.000
_cell.length_b   1.000
_cell.length_c   1.000
_cell.angle_alpha   90.00
_cell.angle_beta   90.00
_cell.angle_gamma   90.00
#
_symmetry.space_group_name_H-M   'P 1'
#
loop_
_entity.id
_entity.type
_entity.pdbx_description
1 polymer ?
#
loop_
_entity_poly.entity_id
_entity_poly.type
_entity_poly.pdbx_seq_one_letter_code
_entity_poly.pdbx_strand_id
1 'polypeptide(L)'
;MRPNIPNQKKAYDALNRRLVNYVAQVQSIYDRIASQVATAIDGVGYDGSAEFLFGDYPELKQTINGIMTSYAAQMNNLIYAGTTNEWKESNIMQDLLARKVLRAYDFEKGGDKYNRYFQPNSDALKAFQNRVDKGLSVSQKLWYQSQALKKELEHTISTAIERGQSAVVLSKRISKYLLDYPSLKADYTEKFGKAATCANCQYASIRLARTEINMAYRKAEQTRWQQFDFILGYEIKLSKRHPAPDICDDLLGIYPKDFVFLGWHPNCMCYVVPIVMSDEEYYGSPSIQKSAMISRTPKNFNDWVRNNRSRIGQAETLPYFLKDNRKYWHLSVEDAAEYRHADRDEKAIKLAWKNRDLLKYNIDVDNSDIATLRRNAKAYEVDISSFEKFLTTHQFKESFGMLTDSERSVLSDMFDKYDDKVRQAVESFGRTKKSYLAKFDYSYDFGDWRDGITNEFANITPTQFEPVSKIKPKLKATYDEARRELQDLRSIPLKPKKLIDDFDDWELETALDDQEAVMAGKKLMQNLYGPNIDNVNSWIRVESARITEGWGKAYEVFLDEYHNGLKEVMEAATHLNELRTADLSIIPTRWIPRFNDYIKTIETARIDVRGYERVYREIEGAYNIYKLSSDQDLIAYGLDKLSFNTPHTIVEGFRGIGLSPTKWLGKKEFYDSFDKFVPCISLSGDKAYFWSKYNHVRIDFDGLKERILNSEWYRKGLQYHEYGHAKAALQGNWEGNADFKNLYKRFFADYNKPEYRYVDGEGVSQWKISDRLFEELKLVKDKTYDVMEQFGKISDTLQAIDKDHNWIQGMLGHEVDYFASSSHNCLAEIIAHLSENYW
;
A
#
# COMPACT_ATOMS: atom_id res chain seq x y z
N MET A 1 -2.73 14.59 26.64
CA MET A 1 -2.39 13.80 25.43
C MET A 1 -2.59 14.68 24.18
N ARG A 2 -2.20 14.24 22.98
CA ARG A 2 -2.59 14.90 21.71
C ARG A 2 -3.48 13.96 20.89
N PRO A 3 -4.57 14.42 20.26
CA PRO A 3 -5.44 13.57 19.46
C PRO A 3 -4.71 12.90 18.28
N ASN A 4 -5.05 11.64 18.00
CA ASN A 4 -4.57 10.94 16.81
C ASN A 4 -5.21 11.55 15.55
N ILE A 5 -4.39 12.25 14.77
CA ILE A 5 -4.82 12.86 13.50
C ILE A 5 -4.77 11.88 12.33
N PRO A 6 -5.60 12.07 11.29
CA PRO A 6 -5.49 11.33 10.03
C PRO A 6 -4.11 11.46 9.38
N ASN A 7 -3.67 10.40 8.68
CA ASN A 7 -2.36 10.34 8.05
C ASN A 7 -2.29 11.23 6.79
N GLN A 8 -1.90 12.50 6.98
CA GLN A 8 -1.77 13.47 5.89
C GLN A 8 -0.79 13.03 4.80
N LYS A 9 0.26 12.27 5.13
CA LYS A 9 1.17 11.73 4.11
C LYS A 9 0.44 10.78 3.15
N LYS A 10 -0.41 9.88 3.67
CA LYS A 10 -1.25 8.98 2.85
C LYS A 10 -2.20 9.78 1.95
N ALA A 11 -2.79 10.88 2.45
CA ALA A 11 -3.64 11.77 1.67
C ALA A 11 -2.88 12.48 0.55
N TYR A 12 -1.68 13.00 0.84
CA TYR A 12 -0.79 13.60 -0.17
C TYR A 12 -0.25 12.59 -1.20
N ASP A 13 -0.04 11.33 -0.82
CA ASP A 13 0.30 10.25 -1.76
C ASP A 13 -0.89 9.84 -2.64
N ALA A 14 -2.14 10.01 -2.18
CA ALA A 14 -3.35 9.88 -3.00
C ALA A 14 -3.54 11.06 -3.95
N LEU A 15 -3.40 12.31 -3.47
CA LEU A 15 -3.35 13.52 -4.29
C LEU A 15 -2.31 13.39 -5.40
N ASN A 16 -1.08 12.95 -5.08
CA ASN A 16 -0.03 12.76 -6.08
C ASN A 16 -0.40 11.74 -7.18
N ARG A 17 -1.17 10.69 -6.86
CA ARG A 17 -1.71 9.75 -7.85
C ARG A 17 -2.75 10.42 -8.76
N ARG A 18 -3.71 11.17 -8.21
CA ARG A 18 -4.68 11.93 -9.01
C ARG A 18 -4.03 13.00 -9.89
N LEU A 19 -3.00 13.69 -9.37
CA LEU A 19 -2.18 14.63 -10.15
C LEU A 19 -1.48 13.96 -11.34
N VAL A 20 -1.09 12.68 -11.27
CA VAL A 20 -0.59 11.95 -12.46
C VAL A 20 -1.70 11.73 -13.48
N ASN A 21 -2.92 11.38 -13.05
CA ASN A 21 -4.07 11.20 -13.95
C ASN A 21 -4.48 12.51 -14.66
N TYR A 22 -4.37 13.66 -13.99
CA TYR A 22 -4.57 14.97 -14.65
C TYR A 22 -3.47 15.28 -15.67
N VAL A 23 -2.21 14.89 -15.40
CA VAL A 23 -1.12 15.03 -16.39
C VAL A 23 -1.37 14.17 -17.63
N ALA A 24 -1.83 12.93 -17.46
CA ALA A 24 -2.21 12.06 -18.58
C ALA A 24 -3.36 12.65 -19.43
N GLN A 25 -4.32 13.34 -18.80
CA GLN A 25 -5.37 14.06 -19.53
C GLN A 25 -4.83 15.26 -20.33
N VAL A 26 -3.83 16.00 -19.82
CA VAL A 26 -3.13 17.03 -20.61
C VAL A 26 -2.43 16.41 -21.81
N GLN A 27 -1.78 15.26 -21.64
CA GLN A 27 -1.12 14.55 -22.76
C GLN A 27 -2.15 14.14 -23.83
N SER A 28 -3.28 13.56 -23.43
CA SER A 28 -4.37 13.20 -24.36
C SER A 28 -4.96 14.40 -25.10
N ILE A 29 -5.06 15.60 -24.48
CA ILE A 29 -5.45 16.83 -25.18
C ILE A 29 -4.45 17.15 -26.31
N TYR A 30 -3.15 17.04 -26.04
CA TYR A 30 -2.09 17.30 -27.02
C TYR A 30 -2.08 16.27 -28.17
N ASP A 31 -2.25 14.98 -27.88
CA ASP A 31 -2.29 13.92 -28.91
C ASP A 31 -3.48 14.11 -29.87
N ARG A 32 -4.65 14.52 -29.33
CA ARG A 32 -5.82 14.88 -30.16
C ARG A 32 -5.53 16.07 -31.07
N ILE A 33 -4.86 17.10 -30.56
CA ILE A 33 -4.50 18.28 -31.36
C ILE A 33 -3.50 17.91 -32.45
N ALA A 34 -2.47 17.12 -32.13
CA ALA A 34 -1.51 16.63 -33.12
C ALA A 34 -2.20 15.87 -34.25
N SER A 35 -3.16 15.00 -33.91
CA SER A 35 -3.98 14.28 -34.89
C SER A 35 -4.88 15.21 -35.71
N GLN A 36 -5.61 16.13 -35.07
CA GLN A 36 -6.50 17.07 -35.77
C GLN A 36 -5.74 18.00 -36.72
N VAL A 37 -4.55 18.47 -36.33
CA VAL A 37 -3.69 19.30 -37.16
C VAL A 37 -3.14 18.50 -38.33
N ALA A 38 -2.67 17.27 -38.09
CA ALA A 38 -2.16 16.38 -39.15
C ALA A 38 -3.23 16.00 -40.19
N THR A 39 -4.50 15.87 -39.78
CA THR A 39 -5.62 15.69 -40.72
C THR A 39 -5.95 17.00 -41.45
N ALA A 40 -5.93 18.15 -40.77
CA ALA A 40 -6.28 19.44 -41.38
C ALA A 40 -5.29 19.90 -42.47
N ILE A 41 -4.04 19.44 -42.41
CA ILE A 41 -2.99 19.74 -43.40
C ILE A 41 -2.82 18.69 -44.50
N ASP A 42 -3.56 17.58 -44.43
CA ASP A 42 -3.53 16.56 -45.48
C ASP A 42 -4.14 17.13 -46.77
N GLY A 43 -3.42 17.00 -47.89
CA GLY A 43 -3.80 17.61 -49.17
C GLY A 43 -3.52 19.13 -49.32
N VAL A 44 -2.88 19.80 -48.35
CA VAL A 44 -2.49 21.21 -48.51
C VAL A 44 -1.32 21.34 -49.48
N GLY A 45 -1.52 22.08 -50.57
CA GLY A 45 -0.49 22.37 -51.58
C GLY A 45 0.58 23.33 -51.06
N TYR A 46 1.61 22.77 -50.43
CA TYR A 46 2.79 23.48 -49.93
C TYR A 46 4.06 22.86 -50.52
N ASP A 47 4.91 23.70 -51.12
CA ASP A 47 6.10 23.28 -51.88
C ASP A 47 7.40 23.25 -51.06
N GLY A 48 7.37 23.71 -49.81
CA GLY A 48 8.55 23.77 -48.93
C GLY A 48 9.55 24.89 -49.25
N SER A 49 9.20 25.84 -50.13
CA SER A 49 10.10 26.90 -50.62
C SER A 49 10.28 28.07 -49.65
N ALA A 50 9.28 28.32 -48.79
CA ALA A 50 9.27 29.30 -47.70
C ALA A 50 8.75 28.67 -46.39
N GLU A 51 8.81 29.38 -45.26
CA GLU A 51 8.23 28.92 -43.99
C GLU A 51 6.71 28.72 -44.11
N PHE A 52 6.19 27.61 -43.59
CA PHE A 52 4.75 27.33 -43.60
C PHE A 52 4.02 28.16 -42.55
N LEU A 53 3.12 29.04 -42.98
CA LEU A 53 2.24 29.80 -42.09
C LEU A 53 0.80 29.39 -42.30
N PHE A 54 0.04 29.16 -41.22
CA PHE A 54 -1.41 28.97 -41.33
C PHE A 54 -2.11 30.23 -41.86
N GLY A 55 -1.43 31.39 -41.82
CA GLY A 55 -1.92 32.65 -42.35
C GLY A 55 -2.19 32.64 -43.86
N ASP A 56 -1.44 31.84 -44.62
CA ASP A 56 -1.42 31.84 -46.09
C ASP A 56 -2.53 30.99 -46.71
N TYR A 57 -3.18 30.16 -45.90
CA TYR A 57 -4.23 29.22 -46.29
C TYR A 57 -5.55 29.54 -45.56
N PRO A 58 -6.47 30.35 -46.12
CA PRO A 58 -7.61 30.91 -45.39
C PRO A 58 -8.53 29.89 -44.68
N GLU A 59 -8.82 28.76 -45.32
CA GLU A 59 -9.67 27.70 -44.74
C GLU A 59 -8.95 26.96 -43.60
N LEU A 60 -7.68 26.62 -43.80
CA LEU A 60 -6.83 26.02 -42.78
C LEU A 60 -6.64 26.94 -41.57
N LYS A 61 -6.44 28.24 -41.82
CA LYS A 61 -6.36 29.29 -40.79
C LYS A 61 -7.56 29.25 -39.85
N GLN A 62 -8.76 29.12 -40.41
CA GLN A 62 -10.01 29.05 -39.65
C GLN A 62 -10.09 27.75 -38.85
N THR A 63 -9.80 26.61 -39.48
CA THR A 63 -9.75 25.29 -38.82
C THR A 63 -8.79 25.28 -37.63
N ILE A 64 -7.56 25.77 -37.82
CA ILE A 64 -6.52 25.80 -36.77
C ILE A 64 -6.88 26.78 -35.66
N ASN A 65 -7.44 27.95 -35.97
CA ASN A 65 -7.94 28.86 -34.94
C ASN A 65 -9.05 28.20 -34.10
N GLY A 66 -9.89 27.37 -34.72
CA GLY A 66 -10.87 26.52 -34.02
C GLY A 66 -10.20 25.49 -33.10
N ILE A 67 -9.18 24.77 -33.58
CA ILE A 67 -8.41 23.79 -32.78
C ILE A 67 -7.71 24.47 -31.60
N MET A 68 -7.09 25.64 -31.79
CA MET A 68 -6.42 26.40 -30.72
C MET A 68 -7.41 26.96 -29.68
N THR A 69 -8.60 27.35 -30.11
CA THR A 69 -9.70 27.75 -29.19
C THR A 69 -10.19 26.54 -28.39
N SER A 70 -10.36 25.40 -29.06
CA SER A 70 -10.76 24.13 -28.44
C SER A 70 -9.71 23.64 -27.43
N TYR A 71 -8.42 23.74 -27.75
CA TYR A 71 -7.32 23.47 -26.82
C TYR A 71 -7.42 24.31 -25.54
N ALA A 72 -7.55 25.63 -25.68
CA ALA A 72 -7.62 26.53 -24.53
C ALA A 72 -8.86 26.22 -23.66
N ALA A 73 -10.01 25.94 -24.29
CA ALA A 73 -11.23 25.53 -23.59
C ALA A 73 -11.09 24.18 -22.87
N GLN A 74 -10.54 23.15 -23.54
CA GLN A 74 -10.30 21.83 -22.95
C GLN A 74 -9.35 21.90 -21.75
N MET A 75 -8.23 22.63 -21.88
CA MET A 75 -7.30 22.85 -20.78
C MET A 75 -7.94 23.64 -19.63
N ASN A 76 -8.74 24.66 -19.94
CA ASN A 76 -9.43 25.45 -18.90
C ASN A 76 -10.42 24.58 -18.14
N ASN A 77 -11.23 23.78 -18.84
CA ASN A 77 -12.17 22.85 -18.23
C ASN A 77 -11.47 21.80 -17.37
N LEU A 78 -10.33 21.25 -17.83
CA LEU A 78 -9.52 20.31 -17.05
C LEU A 78 -8.99 20.94 -15.75
N ILE A 79 -8.49 22.17 -15.79
CA ILE A 79 -7.99 22.88 -14.60
C ILE A 79 -9.14 23.27 -13.67
N TYR A 80 -10.27 23.77 -14.17
CA TYR A 80 -11.42 24.13 -13.34
C TYR A 80 -12.08 22.89 -12.70
N ALA A 81 -12.20 21.78 -13.44
CA ALA A 81 -12.68 20.52 -12.88
C ALA A 81 -11.69 19.94 -11.85
N GLY A 82 -10.40 19.90 -12.18
CA GLY A 82 -9.37 19.39 -11.26
C GLY A 82 -9.25 20.21 -9.98
N THR A 83 -9.26 21.54 -10.07
CA THR A 83 -9.25 22.42 -8.88
C THR A 83 -10.51 22.27 -8.03
N THR A 84 -11.69 22.10 -8.64
CA THR A 84 -12.95 21.83 -7.93
C THR A 84 -12.92 20.47 -7.22
N ASN A 85 -12.46 19.43 -7.92
CA ASN A 85 -12.37 18.07 -7.39
C ASN A 85 -11.37 17.99 -6.23
N GLU A 86 -10.14 18.49 -6.40
CA GLU A 86 -9.15 18.44 -5.33
C GLU A 86 -9.48 19.37 -4.14
N TRP A 87 -10.27 20.42 -4.35
CA TRP A 87 -10.85 21.20 -3.26
C TRP A 87 -11.89 20.38 -2.46
N LYS A 88 -12.73 19.59 -3.13
CA LYS A 88 -13.64 18.63 -2.48
C LYS A 88 -12.86 17.56 -1.72
N GLU A 89 -11.87 16.94 -2.34
CA GLU A 89 -11.00 15.92 -1.72
C GLU A 89 -10.26 16.44 -0.48
N SER A 90 -9.77 17.68 -0.55
CA SER A 90 -9.19 18.32 0.63
C SER A 90 -10.23 18.57 1.71
N ASN A 91 -11.43 19.05 1.37
CA ASN A 91 -12.50 19.28 2.35
C ASN A 91 -12.90 17.99 3.07
N ILE A 92 -13.05 16.89 2.33
CA ILE A 92 -13.25 15.54 2.88
C ILE A 92 -12.16 15.27 3.91
N MET A 93 -10.89 15.35 3.52
CA MET A 93 -9.75 15.10 4.42
C MET A 93 -9.76 15.98 5.69
N GLN A 94 -10.17 17.25 5.57
CA GLN A 94 -10.27 18.15 6.72
C GLN A 94 -11.54 17.96 7.57
N ASP A 95 -12.63 17.40 7.01
CA ASP A 95 -13.80 16.95 7.77
C ASP A 95 -13.40 15.82 8.72
N LEU A 96 -12.64 14.83 8.25
CA LEU A 96 -12.11 13.75 9.09
C LEU A 96 -11.18 14.26 10.19
N LEU A 97 -10.29 15.20 9.86
CA LEU A 97 -9.41 15.84 10.86
C LEU A 97 -10.23 16.53 11.94
N ALA A 98 -11.21 17.35 11.55
CA ALA A 98 -12.09 18.01 12.50
C ALA A 98 -12.84 16.99 13.37
N ARG A 99 -13.48 15.97 12.76
CA ARG A 99 -14.25 14.95 13.49
C ARG A 99 -13.41 14.18 14.51
N LYS A 100 -12.22 13.70 14.14
CA LYS A 100 -11.33 12.98 15.08
C LYS A 100 -10.86 13.86 16.23
N VAL A 101 -10.57 15.13 15.98
CA VAL A 101 -10.14 16.07 17.04
C VAL A 101 -11.31 16.49 17.94
N LEU A 102 -12.50 16.71 17.38
CA LEU A 102 -13.70 17.06 18.15
C LEU A 102 -14.16 15.91 19.06
N ARG A 103 -14.11 14.66 18.55
CA ARG A 103 -14.41 13.46 19.34
C ARG A 103 -13.41 13.28 20.49
N ALA A 104 -12.13 13.57 20.26
CA ALA A 104 -11.10 13.50 21.30
C ALA A 104 -11.21 14.59 22.39
N TYR A 105 -12.05 15.61 22.19
CA TYR A 105 -12.27 16.72 23.12
C TYR A 105 -13.73 16.81 23.63
N ASP A 106 -14.53 15.74 23.48
CA ASP A 106 -15.94 15.69 23.90
C ASP A 106 -16.77 16.92 23.46
N PHE A 107 -16.53 17.39 22.23
CA PHE A 107 -17.09 18.66 21.77
C PHE A 107 -18.60 18.57 21.47
N GLU A 108 -19.41 19.43 22.09
CA GLU A 108 -20.86 19.47 21.87
C GLU A 108 -21.23 19.74 20.40
N LYS A 109 -22.13 18.92 19.85
CA LYS A 109 -22.62 19.05 18.46
C LYS A 109 -23.48 20.30 18.29
N GLY A 110 -23.17 21.08 17.25
CA GLY A 110 -24.01 22.19 16.78
C GLY A 110 -23.47 23.59 17.09
N GLY A 111 -24.26 24.61 16.70
CA GLY A 111 -23.89 26.02 16.82
C GLY A 111 -22.83 26.51 15.82
N ASP A 112 -22.55 27.81 15.84
CA ASP A 112 -21.74 28.48 14.82
C ASP A 112 -20.29 28.00 14.76
N LYS A 113 -19.70 27.60 15.89
CA LYS A 113 -18.32 27.09 15.96
C LYS A 113 -18.19 25.74 15.24
N TYR A 114 -19.12 24.81 15.51
CA TYR A 114 -19.21 23.53 14.80
C TYR A 114 -19.47 23.75 13.31
N ASN A 115 -20.49 24.55 12.97
CA ASN A 115 -20.88 24.83 11.59
C ASN A 115 -19.75 25.50 10.77
N ARG A 116 -18.92 26.33 11.40
CA ARG A 116 -17.72 26.94 10.78
C ARG A 116 -16.69 25.90 10.39
N TYR A 117 -16.48 24.87 11.21
CA TYR A 117 -15.47 23.85 10.96
C TYR A 117 -15.80 23.00 9.72
N PHE A 118 -17.07 22.80 9.37
CA PHE A 118 -17.48 21.98 8.22
C PHE A 118 -17.87 22.79 6.97
N GLN A 119 -17.45 24.06 6.88
CA GLN A 119 -17.71 24.87 5.68
C GLN A 119 -16.93 24.36 4.46
N PRO A 120 -17.59 24.16 3.30
CA PRO A 120 -16.90 23.77 2.06
C PRO A 120 -16.06 24.91 1.47
N ASN A 121 -16.20 26.15 1.96
CA ASN A 121 -15.46 27.33 1.54
C ASN A 121 -15.53 27.58 0.01
N SER A 122 -16.70 27.39 -0.58
CA SER A 122 -16.94 27.51 -2.02
C SER A 122 -16.62 28.90 -2.60
N ASP A 123 -16.77 29.97 -1.82
CA ASP A 123 -16.38 31.32 -2.26
C ASP A 123 -14.86 31.52 -2.26
N ALA A 124 -14.12 30.83 -1.38
CA ALA A 124 -12.66 30.80 -1.43
C ALA A 124 -12.15 29.99 -2.64
N LEU A 125 -12.86 28.93 -3.06
CA LEU A 125 -12.60 28.23 -4.33
C LEU A 125 -12.84 29.15 -5.53
N LYS A 126 -13.97 29.87 -5.59
CA LYS A 126 -14.25 30.85 -6.65
C LYS A 126 -13.18 31.94 -6.70
N ALA A 127 -12.79 32.49 -5.54
CA ALA A 127 -11.72 33.49 -5.45
C ALA A 127 -10.37 32.93 -5.93
N PHE A 128 -10.07 31.66 -5.63
CA PHE A 128 -8.86 30.97 -6.12
C PHE A 128 -8.88 30.76 -7.64
N GLN A 129 -10.01 30.31 -8.21
CA GLN A 129 -10.16 30.09 -9.65
C GLN A 129 -10.14 31.39 -10.45
N ASN A 130 -10.76 32.45 -9.92
CA ASN A 130 -10.84 33.76 -10.58
C ASN A 130 -9.63 34.67 -10.31
N ARG A 131 -8.59 34.19 -9.62
CA ARG A 131 -7.44 35.01 -9.24
C ARG A 131 -6.61 35.43 -10.46
N VAL A 132 -6.19 36.69 -10.45
CA VAL A 132 -5.26 37.24 -11.45
C VAL A 132 -3.84 37.14 -10.89
N ASP A 133 -2.95 36.51 -11.64
CA ASP A 133 -1.56 36.31 -11.25
C ASP A 133 -0.60 36.79 -12.34
N LYS A 134 0.31 37.68 -11.97
CA LYS A 134 1.16 38.46 -12.89
C LYS A 134 0.35 39.18 -13.99
N GLY A 135 -0.82 39.71 -13.62
CA GLY A 135 -1.75 40.38 -14.53
C GLY A 135 -2.63 39.44 -15.36
N LEU A 136 -2.48 38.10 -15.24
CA LEU A 136 -3.19 37.12 -16.06
C LEU A 136 -4.04 36.13 -15.26
N SER A 137 -5.27 35.88 -15.71
CA SER A 137 -6.09 34.74 -15.29
C SER A 137 -5.57 33.41 -15.85
N VAL A 138 -6.08 32.27 -15.35
CA VAL A 138 -5.81 30.95 -15.93
C VAL A 138 -6.22 30.89 -17.42
N SER A 139 -7.40 31.39 -17.76
CA SER A 139 -7.89 31.41 -19.15
C SER A 139 -7.01 32.27 -20.08
N GLN A 140 -6.49 33.41 -19.62
CA GLN A 140 -5.54 34.23 -20.38
C GLN A 140 -4.19 33.52 -20.54
N LYS A 141 -3.65 32.89 -19.48
CA LYS A 141 -2.42 32.08 -19.55
C LYS A 141 -2.55 30.95 -20.60
N LEU A 142 -3.70 30.28 -20.64
CA LEU A 142 -4.02 29.23 -21.62
C LEU A 142 -4.18 29.77 -23.05
N TRP A 143 -4.76 30.96 -23.21
CA TRP A 143 -4.83 31.62 -24.52
C TRP A 143 -3.44 31.96 -25.08
N TYR A 144 -2.53 32.51 -24.26
CA TYR A 144 -1.15 32.72 -24.70
C TYR A 144 -0.44 31.40 -25.04
N GLN A 145 -0.68 30.32 -24.28
CA GLN A 145 -0.18 28.99 -24.63
C GLN A 145 -0.77 28.46 -25.94
N SER A 146 -2.03 28.79 -26.29
CA SER A 146 -2.61 28.37 -27.58
C SER A 146 -1.98 29.11 -28.76
N GLN A 147 -1.65 30.39 -28.61
CA GLN A 147 -0.93 31.13 -29.65
C GLN A 147 0.52 30.65 -29.82
N ALA A 148 1.18 30.28 -28.72
CA ALA A 148 2.51 29.67 -28.76
C ALA A 148 2.48 28.28 -29.43
N LEU A 149 1.52 27.42 -29.08
CA LEU A 149 1.32 26.11 -29.68
C LEU A 149 0.99 26.21 -31.19
N LYS A 150 0.19 27.19 -31.62
CA LYS A 150 -0.06 27.43 -33.04
C LYS A 150 1.24 27.64 -33.80
N LYS A 151 2.11 28.50 -33.27
CA LYS A 151 3.41 28.81 -33.86
C LYS A 151 4.37 27.61 -33.87
N GLU A 152 4.34 26.77 -32.83
CA GLU A 152 5.06 25.49 -32.79
C GLU A 152 4.65 24.56 -33.94
N LEU A 153 3.36 24.51 -34.24
CA LEU A 153 2.83 23.68 -35.33
C LEU A 153 3.27 24.22 -36.69
N GLU A 154 3.24 25.54 -36.93
CA GLU A 154 3.77 26.18 -38.16
C GLU A 154 5.23 25.76 -38.45
N HIS A 155 6.10 25.88 -37.44
CA HIS A 155 7.50 25.46 -37.54
C HIS A 155 7.68 23.94 -37.72
N THR A 156 6.85 23.14 -37.05
CA THR A 156 6.90 21.67 -37.14
C THR A 156 6.47 21.18 -38.52
N ILE A 157 5.40 21.75 -39.07
CA ILE A 157 4.86 21.41 -40.39
C ILE A 157 5.86 21.80 -41.49
N SER A 158 6.47 22.99 -41.39
CA SER A 158 7.54 23.44 -42.29
C SER A 158 8.68 22.41 -42.42
N THR A 159 9.08 21.82 -41.29
CA THR A 159 10.16 20.83 -41.19
C THR A 159 9.76 19.44 -41.71
N ALA A 160 8.49 19.08 -41.57
CA ALA A 160 8.03 17.71 -41.81
C ALA A 160 7.45 17.49 -43.21
N ILE A 161 6.84 18.51 -43.86
CA ILE A 161 6.39 18.38 -45.26
C ILE A 161 7.60 18.34 -46.21
N GLU A 162 8.65 19.13 -45.97
CA GLU A 162 9.92 19.03 -46.72
C GLU A 162 10.40 17.57 -46.82
N ARG A 163 10.38 16.88 -45.67
CA ARG A 163 10.91 15.52 -45.53
C ARG A 163 9.96 14.45 -46.10
N GLY A 164 8.98 14.84 -46.93
CA GLY A 164 8.06 13.96 -47.65
C GLY A 164 7.18 13.11 -46.75
N GLN A 165 6.85 13.58 -45.54
CA GLN A 165 6.23 12.74 -44.51
C GLN A 165 4.72 12.66 -44.67
N SER A 166 4.17 11.44 -44.62
CA SER A 166 2.72 11.22 -44.62
C SER A 166 2.05 11.76 -43.36
N ALA A 167 0.76 12.09 -43.43
CA ALA A 167 -0.03 12.61 -42.31
C ALA A 167 0.09 11.77 -41.01
N VAL A 168 0.20 10.44 -41.11
CA VAL A 168 0.40 9.55 -39.96
C VAL A 168 1.77 9.72 -39.31
N VAL A 169 2.83 9.85 -40.12
CA VAL A 169 4.19 10.10 -39.63
C VAL A 169 4.29 11.52 -39.07
N LEU A 170 3.67 12.49 -39.75
CA LEU A 170 3.55 13.89 -39.36
C LEU A 170 2.85 14.03 -37.99
N SER A 171 1.72 13.37 -37.76
CA SER A 171 1.02 13.34 -36.45
C SER A 171 1.93 12.81 -35.31
N LYS A 172 2.58 11.66 -35.54
CA LYS A 172 3.53 11.08 -34.58
C LYS A 172 4.73 12.01 -34.33
N ARG A 173 5.18 12.73 -35.35
CA ARG A 173 6.34 13.64 -35.26
C ARG A 173 5.98 14.98 -34.62
N ILE A 174 4.77 15.50 -34.82
CA ILE A 174 4.21 16.61 -34.07
C ILE A 174 4.17 16.23 -32.57
N SER A 175 3.60 15.08 -32.22
CA SER A 175 3.59 14.59 -30.83
C SER A 175 5.01 14.46 -30.27
N LYS A 176 5.97 13.93 -31.04
CA LYS A 176 7.38 13.84 -30.64
C LYS A 176 8.03 15.23 -30.44
N TYR A 177 7.86 16.19 -31.34
CA TYR A 177 8.52 17.49 -31.24
C TYR A 177 7.89 18.41 -30.18
N LEU A 178 6.61 18.20 -29.83
CA LEU A 178 5.96 18.83 -28.68
C LEU A 178 6.50 18.27 -27.33
N LEU A 179 7.12 17.09 -27.34
CA LEU A 179 7.86 16.48 -26.22
C LEU A 179 9.37 16.83 -26.23
N ASP A 180 9.98 16.91 -27.41
CA ASP A 180 11.42 17.11 -27.66
C ASP A 180 11.68 18.30 -28.59
N TYR A 181 11.48 19.50 -28.04
CA TYR A 181 11.78 20.75 -28.74
C TYR A 181 13.27 20.94 -29.12
N PRO A 182 14.28 20.52 -28.33
CA PRO A 182 15.69 20.64 -28.74
C PRO A 182 15.96 20.08 -30.14
N SER A 183 15.38 18.90 -30.45
CA SER A 183 15.45 18.30 -31.79
C SER A 183 14.72 19.15 -32.86
N LEU A 184 13.51 19.65 -32.58
CA LEU A 184 12.78 20.55 -33.49
C LEU A 184 13.58 21.83 -33.79
N LYS A 185 14.16 22.44 -32.76
CA LYS A 185 14.94 23.67 -32.87
C LYS A 185 16.16 23.47 -33.74
N ALA A 186 16.87 22.35 -33.62
CA ALA A 186 18.02 22.02 -34.45
C ALA A 186 17.63 21.92 -35.93
N ASP A 187 16.67 21.04 -36.25
CA ASP A 187 16.14 20.83 -37.60
C ASP A 187 15.66 22.15 -38.25
N TYR A 188 14.94 22.97 -37.48
CA TYR A 188 14.37 24.23 -37.98
C TYR A 188 15.45 25.32 -38.20
N THR A 189 16.44 25.41 -37.30
CA THR A 189 17.50 26.43 -37.39
C THR A 189 18.42 26.16 -38.58
N GLU A 190 18.70 24.89 -38.88
CA GLU A 190 19.45 24.46 -40.07
C GLU A 190 18.81 24.98 -41.36
N LYS A 191 17.48 24.87 -41.48
CA LYS A 191 16.75 25.25 -42.71
C LYS A 191 16.49 26.75 -42.85
N PHE A 192 16.00 27.41 -41.79
CA PHE A 192 15.50 28.80 -41.89
C PHE A 192 16.47 29.85 -41.32
N GLY A 193 17.67 29.45 -40.88
CA GLY A 193 18.74 30.35 -40.42
C GLY A 193 18.44 31.13 -39.13
N LYS A 194 17.29 30.88 -38.49
CA LYS A 194 16.85 31.50 -37.25
C LYS A 194 16.23 30.45 -36.34
N ALA A 195 16.54 30.50 -35.06
CA ALA A 195 15.94 29.59 -34.08
C ALA A 195 14.56 30.10 -33.63
N ALA A 196 13.49 29.36 -33.98
CA ALA A 196 12.18 29.54 -33.38
C ALA A 196 12.21 29.24 -31.87
N THR A 197 11.66 30.12 -31.02
CA THR A 197 11.68 29.99 -29.55
C THR A 197 10.41 29.34 -28.99
N CYS A 198 10.44 28.04 -28.71
CA CYS A 198 9.24 27.26 -28.41
C CYS A 198 9.45 26.13 -27.37
N ALA A 199 10.21 26.39 -26.31
CA ALA A 199 10.94 25.31 -25.64
C ALA A 199 10.12 24.26 -24.86
N ASN A 200 8.82 24.45 -24.62
CA ASN A 200 8.15 23.77 -23.52
C ASN A 200 6.59 23.73 -23.57
N CYS A 201 5.86 23.97 -24.66
CA CYS A 201 4.39 24.16 -24.52
C CYS A 201 3.66 23.00 -23.79
N GLN A 202 3.84 21.74 -24.19
CA GLN A 202 3.19 20.63 -23.48
C GLN A 202 3.62 20.53 -22.01
N TYR A 203 4.92 20.64 -21.73
CA TYR A 203 5.44 20.64 -20.36
C TYR A 203 4.97 21.86 -19.54
N ALA A 204 4.77 23.01 -20.16
CA ALA A 204 4.25 24.23 -19.53
C ALA A 204 2.76 24.11 -19.22
N SER A 205 1.99 23.42 -20.05
CA SER A 205 0.57 23.09 -19.83
C SER A 205 0.42 22.04 -18.73
N ILE A 206 1.26 21.00 -18.74
CA ILE A 206 1.37 20.00 -17.67
C ILE A 206 1.73 20.68 -16.34
N ARG A 207 2.78 21.52 -16.33
CA ARG A 207 3.24 22.25 -15.14
C ARG A 207 2.19 23.23 -14.63
N LEU A 208 1.50 23.96 -15.53
CA LEU A 208 0.41 24.85 -15.17
C LEU A 208 -0.73 24.06 -14.52
N ALA A 209 -1.28 23.06 -15.22
CA ALA A 209 -2.40 22.27 -14.71
C ALA A 209 -2.08 21.57 -13.39
N ARG A 210 -0.95 20.85 -13.31
CA ARG A 210 -0.52 20.16 -12.08
C ARG A 210 -0.29 21.14 -10.93
N THR A 211 0.27 22.33 -11.19
CA THR A 211 0.50 23.34 -10.15
C THR A 211 -0.81 23.96 -9.69
N GLU A 212 -1.67 24.42 -10.60
CA GLU A 212 -2.99 25.00 -10.26
C GLU A 212 -3.86 24.04 -9.43
N ILE A 213 -3.95 22.77 -9.86
CA ILE A 213 -4.75 21.74 -9.19
C ILE A 213 -4.18 21.39 -7.78
N ASN A 214 -2.85 21.24 -7.67
CA ASN A 214 -2.19 20.98 -6.38
C ASN A 214 -2.31 22.17 -5.41
N MET A 215 -2.21 23.41 -5.93
CA MET A 215 -2.42 24.63 -5.15
C MET A 215 -3.86 24.74 -4.63
N ALA A 216 -4.87 24.26 -5.37
CA ALA A 216 -6.26 24.26 -4.90
C ALA A 216 -6.46 23.34 -3.68
N TYR A 217 -5.91 22.12 -3.71
CA TYR A 217 -5.91 21.20 -2.54
C TYR A 217 -5.32 21.89 -1.30
N ARG A 218 -4.08 22.37 -1.42
CA ARG A 218 -3.36 23.07 -0.34
C ARG A 218 -4.09 24.30 0.17
N LYS A 219 -4.76 25.05 -0.73
CA LYS A 219 -5.51 26.24 -0.35
C LYS A 219 -6.78 25.89 0.41
N ALA A 220 -7.50 24.84 0.01
CA ALA A 220 -8.65 24.32 0.74
C ALA A 220 -8.24 23.89 2.16
N GLU A 221 -7.21 23.05 2.26
CA GLU A 221 -6.61 22.58 3.52
C GLU A 221 -6.28 23.73 4.48
N GLN A 222 -5.50 24.72 4.03
CA GLN A 222 -5.13 25.86 4.88
C GLN A 222 -6.30 26.79 5.21
N THR A 223 -7.31 26.89 4.33
CA THR A 223 -8.53 27.67 4.61
C THR A 223 -9.34 27.02 5.72
N ARG A 224 -9.46 25.68 5.72
CA ARG A 224 -10.05 24.92 6.82
C ARG A 224 -9.22 25.03 8.10
N TRP A 225 -7.89 24.95 8.01
CA TRP A 225 -7.03 25.10 9.18
C TRP A 225 -7.09 26.49 9.80
N GLN A 226 -7.29 27.57 9.02
CA GLN A 226 -7.60 28.90 9.58
C GLN A 226 -8.80 28.84 10.52
N GLN A 227 -9.84 28.13 10.10
CA GLN A 227 -11.11 28.00 10.82
C GLN A 227 -11.02 27.09 12.05
N PHE A 228 -10.07 26.14 12.10
CA PHE A 228 -9.91 25.22 13.23
C PHE A 228 -9.13 25.84 14.39
N ASP A 229 -9.82 26.22 15.46
CA ASP A 229 -9.22 26.89 16.64
C ASP A 229 -8.20 25.98 17.37
N PHE A 230 -8.36 24.65 17.24
CA PHE A 230 -7.50 23.63 17.84
C PHE A 230 -6.16 23.38 17.11
N ILE A 231 -5.90 24.07 15.99
CA ILE A 231 -4.62 23.98 15.27
C ILE A 231 -3.71 25.12 15.69
N LEU A 232 -2.49 24.78 16.12
CA LEU A 232 -1.44 25.71 16.54
C LEU A 232 -0.58 26.21 15.37
N GLY A 233 -0.43 25.38 14.34
CA GLY A 233 0.45 25.58 13.19
C GLY A 233 0.53 24.32 12.34
N TYR A 234 1.52 24.22 11.46
CA TYR A 234 1.75 22.99 10.69
C TYR A 234 3.22 22.78 10.34
N GLU A 235 3.59 21.51 10.17
CA GLU A 235 4.93 21.08 9.81
C GLU A 235 4.99 20.75 8.30
N ILE A 236 5.88 21.40 7.56
CA ILE A 236 6.14 21.13 6.14
C ILE A 236 7.18 20.02 6.03
N LYS A 237 6.84 18.93 5.34
CA LYS A 237 7.66 17.71 5.19
C LYS A 237 7.94 17.36 3.73
N LEU A 238 9.13 16.80 3.50
CA LEU A 238 9.56 16.29 2.20
C LEU A 238 8.88 14.96 1.90
N SER A 239 8.37 14.79 0.68
CA SER A 239 7.88 13.49 0.22
C SER A 239 9.05 12.56 -0.12
N LYS A 240 8.90 11.25 0.15
CA LYS A 240 9.86 10.21 -0.30
C LYS A 240 10.01 10.13 -1.83
N ARG A 241 9.18 10.83 -2.60
CA ARG A 241 9.22 10.92 -4.08
C ARG A 241 9.91 12.18 -4.60
N HIS A 242 10.51 12.99 -3.72
CA HIS A 242 11.30 14.15 -4.13
C HIS A 242 12.54 13.68 -4.91
N PRO A 243 12.77 14.18 -6.15
CA PRO A 243 13.67 13.50 -7.09
C PRO A 243 15.15 13.89 -6.96
N ALA A 244 15.45 15.08 -6.45
CA ALA A 244 16.80 15.62 -6.29
C ALA A 244 16.75 16.84 -5.36
N PRO A 245 17.71 17.03 -4.43
CA PRO A 245 17.69 18.12 -3.45
C PRO A 245 17.45 19.50 -4.06
N ASP A 246 16.51 20.26 -3.49
CA ASP A 246 16.15 21.61 -3.91
C ASP A 246 15.70 22.48 -2.73
N ILE A 247 15.06 23.62 -3.03
CA ILE A 247 14.56 24.57 -2.01
C ILE A 247 13.55 23.93 -1.02
N CYS A 248 12.97 22.77 -1.34
CA CYS A 248 12.14 22.02 -0.40
C CYS A 248 12.92 21.57 0.82
N ASP A 249 14.13 21.05 0.62
CA ASP A 249 15.02 20.55 1.67
C ASP A 249 15.46 21.71 2.58
N ASP A 250 15.85 22.84 1.97
CA ASP A 250 16.26 24.06 2.67
C ASP A 250 15.17 24.62 3.59
N LEU A 251 13.90 24.44 3.26
CA LEU A 251 12.74 25.10 3.89
C LEU A 251 11.80 24.15 4.64
N LEU A 252 12.25 22.97 5.04
CA LEU A 252 11.48 22.08 5.92
C LEU A 252 11.31 22.67 7.34
N GLY A 253 10.23 22.32 8.03
CA GLY A 253 10.06 22.67 9.44
C GLY A 253 8.65 23.11 9.83
N ILE A 254 8.55 23.72 11.02
CA ILE A 254 7.28 24.11 11.65
C ILE A 254 6.97 25.58 11.31
N TYR A 255 5.78 25.82 10.77
CA TYR A 255 5.30 27.12 10.33
C TYR A 255 4.03 27.56 11.09
N PRO A 256 3.83 28.88 11.26
CA PRO A 256 2.59 29.42 11.80
C PRO A 256 1.36 29.00 11.01
N LYS A 257 0.23 28.82 11.69
CA LYS A 257 -1.03 28.39 11.09
C LYS A 257 -1.45 29.27 9.91
N ASP A 258 -1.18 30.57 10.00
CA ASP A 258 -1.54 31.60 9.03
C ASP A 258 -0.42 31.91 8.00
N PHE A 259 0.63 31.08 7.93
CA PHE A 259 1.53 31.01 6.77
C PHE A 259 0.78 30.35 5.60
N VAL A 260 0.95 30.87 4.39
CA VAL A 260 0.31 30.38 3.17
C VAL A 260 1.31 29.54 2.38
N PHE A 261 1.18 28.22 2.44
CA PHE A 261 2.06 27.28 1.74
C PHE A 261 1.32 26.57 0.60
N LEU A 262 1.37 27.15 -0.60
CA LEU A 262 0.83 26.50 -1.81
C LEU A 262 1.87 25.61 -2.53
N GLY A 263 3.09 25.55 -1.99
CA GLY A 263 4.27 24.90 -2.56
C GLY A 263 5.45 25.87 -2.69
N TRP A 264 6.67 25.37 -2.53
CA TRP A 264 7.88 26.20 -2.69
C TRP A 264 8.16 26.57 -4.14
N HIS A 265 7.79 25.69 -5.08
CA HIS A 265 8.00 25.83 -6.52
C HIS A 265 6.90 25.10 -7.31
N PRO A 266 6.77 25.31 -8.64
CA PRO A 266 5.86 24.54 -9.49
C PRO A 266 6.14 23.03 -9.38
N ASN A 267 5.10 22.20 -9.43
CA ASN A 267 5.15 20.75 -9.23
C ASN A 267 5.68 20.27 -7.84
N CYS A 268 5.88 21.14 -6.86
CA CYS A 268 6.37 20.79 -5.50
C CYS A 268 5.55 19.65 -4.85
N MET A 269 6.25 18.60 -4.40
CA MET A 269 5.66 17.36 -3.86
C MET A 269 5.61 17.29 -2.33
N CYS A 270 6.05 18.33 -1.62
CA CYS A 270 5.97 18.38 -0.15
C CYS A 270 4.53 18.22 0.37
N TYR A 271 4.41 17.70 1.58
CA TYR A 271 3.15 17.60 2.31
C TYR A 271 3.22 18.39 3.61
N VAL A 272 2.06 18.65 4.21
CA VAL A 272 1.94 19.32 5.50
C VAL A 272 1.29 18.42 6.52
N VAL A 273 1.63 18.61 7.80
CA VAL A 273 1.01 17.91 8.94
C VAL A 273 0.53 18.97 9.93
N PRO A 274 -0.76 19.02 10.27
CA PRO A 274 -1.29 19.99 11.23
C PRO A 274 -0.79 19.68 12.63
N ILE A 275 -0.40 20.71 13.36
CA ILE A 275 -0.02 20.61 14.77
C ILE A 275 -1.27 20.95 15.58
N VAL A 276 -1.96 19.91 16.03
CA VAL A 276 -3.12 20.03 16.91
C VAL A 276 -2.67 20.25 18.35
N MET A 277 -3.48 20.98 19.11
CA MET A 277 -3.35 21.10 20.57
C MET A 277 -3.27 19.74 21.28
N SER A 278 -2.81 19.77 22.52
CA SER A 278 -3.05 18.75 23.53
C SER A 278 -4.27 19.12 24.39
N ASP A 279 -4.78 18.18 25.17
CA ASP A 279 -5.92 18.40 26.07
C ASP A 279 -5.67 19.58 27.03
N GLU A 280 -4.44 19.70 27.56
CA GLU A 280 -4.01 20.82 28.42
C GLU A 280 -4.00 22.18 27.68
N GLU A 281 -3.59 22.18 26.41
CA GLU A 281 -3.63 23.38 25.57
C GLU A 281 -5.07 23.72 25.16
N TYR A 282 -5.94 22.73 24.96
CA TYR A 282 -7.31 22.90 24.50
C TYR A 282 -8.26 23.38 25.61
N TYR A 283 -8.29 22.69 26.75
CA TYR A 283 -9.07 23.09 27.93
C TYR A 283 -8.37 24.16 28.79
N GLY A 284 -7.11 24.46 28.50
CA GLY A 284 -6.34 25.48 29.18
C GLY A 284 -6.90 26.90 29.02
N SER A 285 -6.47 27.79 29.92
CA SER A 285 -6.87 29.20 29.85
C SER A 285 -6.43 29.88 28.54
N PRO A 286 -7.04 31.01 28.13
CA PRO A 286 -6.65 31.73 26.92
C PRO A 286 -5.17 32.14 26.87
N SER A 287 -4.50 32.27 28.03
CA SER A 287 -3.06 32.53 28.09
C SER A 287 -2.21 31.31 27.69
N ILE A 288 -2.63 30.10 28.10
CA ILE A 288 -2.00 28.82 27.71
C ILE A 288 -2.18 28.63 26.20
N GLN A 289 -3.42 28.73 25.71
CA GLN A 289 -3.75 28.66 24.28
C GLN A 289 -2.91 29.64 23.45
N LYS A 290 -2.80 30.90 23.90
CA LYS A 290 -1.98 31.93 23.22
C LYS A 290 -0.48 31.62 23.25
N SER A 291 0.03 31.02 24.33
CA SER A 291 1.45 30.63 24.45
C SER A 291 1.83 29.43 23.58
N ALA A 292 0.89 28.51 23.35
CA ALA A 292 1.06 27.34 22.49
C ALA A 292 1.04 27.66 20.99
N MET A 293 0.45 28.80 20.59
CA MET A 293 0.32 29.19 19.18
C MET A 293 1.69 29.42 18.51
N ILE A 294 1.91 28.74 17.40
CA ILE A 294 3.12 28.89 16.60
C ILE A 294 3.01 30.21 15.84
N SER A 295 3.79 31.20 16.30
CA SER A 295 3.76 32.59 15.80
C SER A 295 5.00 32.99 15.00
N ARG A 296 6.01 32.12 14.91
CA ARG A 296 7.28 32.37 14.21
C ARG A 296 7.55 31.33 13.14
N THR A 297 8.09 31.77 12.01
CA THR A 297 8.66 30.94 10.95
C THR A 297 9.99 30.30 11.40
N PRO A 298 10.36 29.13 10.86
CA PRO A 298 11.52 28.39 11.33
C PRO A 298 12.83 29.07 10.90
N LYS A 299 13.92 28.79 11.63
CA LYS A 299 15.21 29.49 11.48
C LYS A 299 15.76 29.45 10.06
N ASN A 300 15.72 28.28 9.42
CA ASN A 300 16.14 28.08 8.04
C ASN A 300 15.36 28.95 7.03
N PHE A 301 14.06 29.14 7.19
CA PHE A 301 13.30 30.09 6.37
C PHE A 301 13.78 31.53 6.56
N ASN A 302 13.98 31.95 7.80
CA ASN A 302 14.43 33.30 8.13
C ASN A 302 15.85 33.57 7.60
N ASP A 303 16.73 32.56 7.69
CA ASP A 303 18.09 32.58 7.15
C ASP A 303 18.08 32.60 5.62
N TRP A 304 17.26 31.76 4.97
CA TRP A 304 17.10 31.75 3.51
C TRP A 304 16.60 33.11 2.99
N VAL A 305 15.59 33.69 3.64
CA VAL A 305 15.09 35.04 3.34
C VAL A 305 16.19 36.09 3.50
N ARG A 306 16.97 36.04 4.59
CA ARG A 306 18.07 36.98 4.85
C ARG A 306 19.14 36.89 3.76
N ASN A 307 19.56 35.67 3.43
CA ASN A 307 20.59 35.38 2.43
C ASN A 307 20.14 35.75 1.00
N ASN A 308 18.84 35.66 0.71
CA ASN A 308 18.27 36.00 -0.59
C ASN A 308 17.71 37.44 -0.66
N ARG A 309 17.84 38.27 0.38
CA ARG A 309 17.21 39.61 0.46
C ARG A 309 17.47 40.49 -0.76
N SER A 310 18.69 40.50 -1.31
CA SER A 310 19.00 41.27 -2.53
C SER A 310 18.24 40.74 -3.75
N ARG A 311 18.16 39.41 -3.92
CA ARG A 311 17.42 38.77 -5.02
C ARG A 311 15.91 39.02 -4.88
N ILE A 312 15.39 38.99 -3.65
CA ILE A 312 13.98 39.29 -3.34
C ILE A 312 13.65 40.76 -3.66
N GLY A 313 14.53 41.70 -3.30
CA GLY A 313 14.33 43.14 -3.58
C GLY A 313 14.48 43.52 -5.05
N GLN A 314 15.23 42.75 -5.84
CA GLN A 314 15.44 42.97 -7.28
C GLN A 314 14.49 42.15 -8.17
N ALA A 315 13.69 41.23 -7.60
CA ALA A 315 12.85 40.33 -8.37
C ALA A 315 11.60 41.05 -8.92
N GLU A 316 11.49 41.15 -10.24
CA GLU A 316 10.27 41.60 -10.93
C GLU A 316 9.03 40.78 -10.54
N THR A 317 9.22 39.49 -10.23
CA THR A 317 8.13 38.62 -9.78
C THR A 317 8.58 37.68 -8.66
N LEU A 318 7.79 37.62 -7.58
CA LEU A 318 8.06 36.79 -6.41
C LEU A 318 7.37 35.42 -6.51
N PRO A 319 7.99 34.32 -6.02
CA PRO A 319 7.33 33.05 -5.74
C PRO A 319 6.12 33.22 -4.80
N TYR A 320 5.11 32.35 -4.92
CA TYR A 320 3.89 32.40 -4.10
C TYR A 320 4.19 32.44 -2.59
N PHE A 321 5.08 31.56 -2.11
CA PHE A 321 5.43 31.51 -0.69
C PHE A 321 6.09 32.79 -0.14
N LEU A 322 6.62 33.68 -0.99
CA LEU A 322 7.03 35.03 -0.58
C LEU A 322 5.88 36.02 -0.77
N LYS A 323 5.28 36.05 -1.97
CA LYS A 323 4.18 36.95 -2.35
C LYS A 323 3.05 36.95 -1.30
N ASP A 324 2.66 35.76 -0.84
CA ASP A 324 1.49 35.54 0.01
C ASP A 324 1.83 35.60 1.51
N ASN A 325 3.12 35.68 1.88
CA ASN A 325 3.62 35.69 3.26
C ASN A 325 4.44 36.95 3.62
N ARG A 326 4.17 38.11 2.97
CA ARG A 326 4.93 39.35 3.19
C ARG A 326 5.17 39.70 4.66
N LYS A 327 4.18 39.48 5.55
CA LYS A 327 4.31 39.70 7.00
C LYS A 327 5.49 38.98 7.67
N TYR A 328 5.96 37.87 7.11
CA TYR A 328 7.05 37.06 7.67
C TYR A 328 8.45 37.42 7.16
N TRP A 329 8.58 38.31 6.18
CA TRP A 329 9.89 38.68 5.61
C TRP A 329 10.05 40.17 5.28
N HIS A 330 8.96 40.92 5.18
CA HIS A 330 8.93 42.36 4.95
C HIS A 330 8.71 43.11 6.27
N LEU A 331 9.67 42.99 7.18
CA LEU A 331 9.70 43.72 8.45
C LEU A 331 10.08 45.21 8.23
N SER A 332 9.57 46.11 9.07
CA SER A 332 10.04 47.50 9.15
C SER A 332 11.49 47.57 9.66
N VAL A 333 12.10 48.77 9.69
CA VAL A 333 13.47 48.91 10.23
C VAL A 333 13.47 48.65 11.74
N GLU A 334 12.40 49.06 12.42
CA GLU A 334 12.10 48.86 13.84
C GLU A 334 11.82 47.39 14.18
N ASP A 335 10.89 46.72 13.47
CA ASP A 335 10.59 45.29 13.73
C ASP A 335 11.82 44.41 13.44
N ALA A 336 12.56 44.74 12.38
CA ALA A 336 13.84 44.08 12.10
C ALA A 336 14.91 44.42 13.16
N ALA A 337 14.78 45.51 13.93
CA ALA A 337 15.66 45.81 15.05
C ALA A 337 15.29 44.94 16.27
N GLU A 338 14.01 44.82 16.64
CA GLU A 338 13.58 43.88 17.68
C GLU A 338 14.05 42.44 17.38
N TYR A 339 13.87 41.96 16.14
CA TYR A 339 14.39 40.65 15.73
C TYR A 339 15.93 40.55 15.71
N ARG A 340 16.67 41.67 15.59
CA ARG A 340 18.15 41.70 15.70
C ARG A 340 18.63 41.79 17.15
N HIS A 341 17.82 42.32 18.06
CA HIS A 341 18.15 42.47 19.48
C HIS A 341 17.73 41.25 20.31
N ALA A 342 16.67 40.53 19.92
CA ALA A 342 16.22 39.31 20.58
C ALA A 342 17.08 38.07 20.27
N ASP A 343 17.97 38.12 19.26
CA ASP A 343 18.69 36.96 18.71
C ASP A 343 20.23 37.13 18.76
N ARG A 344 20.75 37.79 19.81
CA ARG A 344 22.19 37.93 20.07
C ARG A 344 22.57 37.77 21.55
N ASP A 345 23.10 36.60 21.89
CA ASP A 345 24.01 36.44 23.06
C ASP A 345 25.43 36.87 22.64
N GLU A 346 26.11 37.62 23.51
CA GLU A 346 27.44 38.21 23.30
C GLU A 346 28.52 37.16 22.96
N LYS A 347 28.28 35.90 23.36
CA LYS A 347 29.11 34.72 23.03
C LYS A 347 29.25 34.47 21.52
N ALA A 348 28.24 34.81 20.72
CA ALA A 348 28.24 34.52 19.27
C ALA A 348 29.34 35.28 18.50
N ILE A 349 29.73 36.47 18.96
CA ILE A 349 30.77 37.28 18.31
C ILE A 349 32.18 36.70 18.56
N LYS A 350 32.43 36.14 19.76
CA LYS A 350 33.68 35.44 20.09
C LYS A 350 33.77 34.05 19.44
N LEU A 351 32.63 33.36 19.27
CA LEU A 351 32.56 32.05 18.61
C LEU A 351 32.92 32.12 17.11
N ALA A 352 32.54 33.19 16.42
CA ALA A 352 32.85 33.38 15.00
C ALA A 352 34.36 33.50 14.68
N TRP A 353 35.18 33.95 15.64
CA TRP A 353 36.64 33.95 15.50
C TRP A 353 37.25 32.57 15.75
N LYS A 354 36.65 31.75 16.63
CA LYS A 354 37.15 30.41 16.99
C LYS A 354 36.82 29.36 15.91
N ASN A 355 35.66 29.48 15.26
CA ASN A 355 35.18 28.53 14.26
C ASN A 355 35.94 28.58 12.91
N ARG A 356 36.99 29.41 12.78
CA ARG A 356 37.82 29.48 11.57
C ARG A 356 38.99 28.48 11.57
N ASP A 357 39.40 27.99 12.75
CA ASP A 357 40.53 27.04 12.91
C ASP A 357 40.11 25.57 13.02
N LEU A 358 38.82 25.27 13.27
CA LEU A 358 38.33 23.91 13.58
C LEU A 358 37.83 23.11 12.36
N LEU A 359 38.32 23.42 11.15
CA LEU A 359 37.95 22.71 9.91
C LEU A 359 38.72 21.37 9.72
N LYS A 360 38.99 20.64 10.81
CA LYS A 360 39.72 19.35 10.77
C LYS A 360 39.25 18.34 11.84
N TYR A 361 38.63 17.28 11.33
CA TYR A 361 38.34 15.99 11.96
C TYR A 361 37.20 15.91 12.99
N ASN A 362 36.73 14.68 13.17
CA ASN A 362 35.40 14.25 13.61
C ASN A 362 35.57 13.10 14.62
N ILE A 363 34.58 12.89 15.50
CA ILE A 363 34.29 11.76 16.44
C ILE A 363 33.80 12.36 17.77
N ASP A 364 32.68 11.85 18.30
CA ASP A 364 32.21 12.05 19.68
C ASP A 364 31.73 10.68 20.19
N VAL A 365 32.15 10.28 21.38
CA VAL A 365 31.72 9.04 22.08
C VAL A 365 30.58 9.40 23.02
N ASP A 366 29.47 8.66 23.02
CA ASP A 366 28.28 9.04 23.80
C ASP A 366 28.12 8.30 25.14
N ASN A 367 27.18 8.77 25.97
CA ASN A 367 26.93 8.19 27.30
C ASN A 367 26.38 6.75 27.26
N SER A 368 25.78 6.33 26.15
CA SER A 368 25.29 4.97 25.93
C SER A 368 26.43 4.01 25.55
N ASP A 369 27.44 4.49 24.82
CA ASP A 369 28.68 3.76 24.54
C ASP A 369 29.43 3.46 25.84
N ILE A 370 29.63 4.50 26.68
CA ILE A 370 30.24 4.38 28.02
C ILE A 370 29.45 3.39 28.91
N ALA A 371 28.12 3.46 28.88
CA ALA A 371 27.26 2.52 29.62
C ALA A 371 27.32 1.08 29.09
N THR A 372 27.64 0.88 27.81
CA THR A 372 27.80 -0.44 27.18
C THR A 372 29.17 -1.03 27.49
N LEU A 373 30.24 -0.24 27.40
CA LEU A 373 31.59 -0.64 27.82
C LEU A 373 31.62 -1.04 29.31
N ARG A 374 30.96 -0.28 30.19
CA ARG A 374 30.78 -0.64 31.62
C ARG A 374 30.10 -1.99 31.83
N ARG A 375 29.02 -2.28 31.08
CA ARG A 375 28.28 -3.56 31.19
C ARG A 375 29.14 -4.73 30.71
N ASN A 376 29.81 -4.58 29.58
CA ASN A 376 30.63 -5.63 29.00
C ASN A 376 31.91 -5.88 29.82
N ALA A 377 32.60 -4.82 30.27
CA ALA A 377 33.74 -4.95 31.16
C ALA A 377 33.40 -5.70 32.46
N LYS A 378 32.22 -5.44 33.04
CA LYS A 378 31.71 -6.18 34.20
C LYS A 378 31.37 -7.65 33.87
N ALA A 379 30.84 -7.93 32.68
CA ALA A 379 30.46 -9.29 32.26
C ALA A 379 31.66 -10.20 31.95
N TYR A 380 32.79 -9.62 31.55
CA TYR A 380 34.01 -10.35 31.15
C TYR A 380 35.23 -10.06 32.06
N GLU A 381 34.98 -9.57 33.29
CA GLU A 381 35.98 -9.25 34.33
C GLU A 381 37.16 -8.36 33.87
N VAL A 382 36.92 -7.45 32.93
CA VAL A 382 37.94 -6.53 32.40
C VAL A 382 38.06 -5.31 33.30
N ASP A 383 39.24 -5.08 33.87
CA ASP A 383 39.50 -3.90 34.69
C ASP A 383 39.49 -2.59 33.86
N ILE A 384 38.45 -1.79 34.07
CA ILE A 384 38.28 -0.44 33.53
C ILE A 384 38.49 0.66 34.58
N SER A 385 39.04 0.35 35.76
CA SER A 385 39.15 1.30 36.89
C SER A 385 39.89 2.60 36.55
N SER A 386 40.83 2.56 35.60
CA SER A 386 41.53 3.77 35.13
C SER A 386 40.69 4.63 34.19
N PHE A 387 39.78 4.03 33.40
CA PHE A 387 38.79 4.74 32.61
C PHE A 387 37.72 5.37 33.51
N GLU A 388 37.23 4.62 34.51
CA GLU A 388 36.32 5.13 35.54
C GLU A 388 36.92 6.30 36.33
N LYS A 389 38.20 6.19 36.70
CA LYS A 389 38.93 7.26 37.40
C LYS A 389 39.12 8.49 36.50
N PHE A 390 39.34 8.31 35.20
CA PHE A 390 39.39 9.41 34.25
C PHE A 390 38.04 10.13 34.15
N LEU A 391 36.94 9.37 34.01
CA LEU A 391 35.57 9.89 33.99
C LEU A 391 35.22 10.63 35.30
N THR A 392 35.46 10.04 36.48
CA THR A 392 35.18 10.73 37.77
C THR A 392 36.03 11.98 37.99
N THR A 393 37.26 12.01 37.47
CA THR A 393 38.12 13.22 37.55
C THR A 393 37.64 14.34 36.61
N HIS A 394 36.93 14.02 35.53
CA HIS A 394 36.47 14.98 34.51
C HIS A 394 34.95 15.20 34.44
N GLN A 395 34.15 14.47 35.24
CA GLN A 395 32.68 14.59 35.35
C GLN A 395 32.20 16.03 35.63
N PHE A 396 33.00 16.82 36.34
CA PHE A 396 32.71 18.23 36.64
C PHE A 396 32.95 19.17 35.43
N LYS A 397 33.75 18.75 34.44
CA LYS A 397 33.95 19.50 33.19
C LYS A 397 32.91 19.15 32.12
N GLU A 398 32.52 17.87 32.05
CA GLU A 398 31.60 17.36 31.04
C GLU A 398 30.21 17.98 31.15
N SER A 399 29.69 18.04 32.38
CA SER A 399 28.40 18.68 32.73
C SER A 399 28.33 20.19 32.45
N PHE A 400 29.46 20.85 32.21
CA PHE A 400 29.56 22.27 31.84
C PHE A 400 30.17 22.50 30.44
N GLY A 401 30.41 21.43 29.66
CA GLY A 401 31.00 21.51 28.32
C GLY A 401 32.48 21.94 28.29
N MET A 402 33.19 21.87 29.41
CA MET A 402 34.53 22.42 29.62
C MET A 402 35.69 21.44 29.37
N LEU A 403 35.45 20.24 28.81
CA LEU A 403 36.54 19.40 28.30
C LEU A 403 37.18 20.06 27.08
N THR A 404 38.51 20.21 27.11
CA THR A 404 39.31 20.62 25.96
C THR A 404 39.33 19.55 24.89
N ASP A 405 39.60 19.93 23.64
CA ASP A 405 39.64 19.00 22.51
C ASP A 405 40.74 17.92 22.69
N SER A 406 41.83 18.24 23.41
CA SER A 406 42.83 17.24 23.82
C SER A 406 42.31 16.25 24.87
N GLU A 407 41.52 16.70 25.85
CA GLU A 407 40.90 15.81 26.83
C GLU A 407 39.81 14.94 26.20
N ARG A 408 39.11 15.46 25.19
CA ARG A 408 38.10 14.74 24.39
C ARG A 408 38.74 13.70 23.47
N SER A 409 39.85 14.04 22.82
CA SER A 409 40.68 13.08 22.06
C SER A 409 41.23 11.97 22.96
N VAL A 410 41.70 12.31 24.17
CA VAL A 410 42.14 11.31 25.16
C VAL A 410 40.99 10.44 25.66
N LEU A 411 39.78 10.99 25.81
CA LEU A 411 38.59 10.21 26.15
C LEU A 411 38.25 9.19 25.05
N SER A 412 38.31 9.59 23.78
CA SER A 412 38.10 8.69 22.62
C SER A 412 39.19 7.62 22.54
N ASP A 413 40.48 8.00 22.58
CA ASP A 413 41.61 7.07 22.57
C ASP A 413 41.56 6.07 23.74
N MET A 414 41.09 6.51 24.91
CA MET A 414 40.88 5.62 26.06
C MET A 414 39.67 4.72 25.86
N PHE A 415 38.54 5.23 25.36
CA PHE A 415 37.36 4.43 25.06
C PHE A 415 37.70 3.32 24.08
N ASP A 416 38.24 3.65 22.90
CA ASP A 416 38.61 2.69 21.85
C ASP A 416 39.58 1.62 22.38
N LYS A 417 40.54 2.02 23.22
CA LYS A 417 41.52 1.11 23.82
C LYS A 417 40.95 0.18 24.90
N TYR A 418 39.90 0.60 25.60
CA TYR A 418 39.20 -0.26 26.57
C TYR A 418 38.11 -1.10 25.90
N ASP A 419 37.44 -0.59 24.86
CA ASP A 419 36.50 -1.37 24.06
C ASP A 419 37.23 -2.49 23.33
N ASP A 420 38.37 -2.21 22.68
CA ASP A 420 39.16 -3.24 22.02
C ASP A 420 39.72 -4.29 23.01
N LYS A 421 40.02 -3.90 24.26
CA LYS A 421 40.35 -4.87 25.33
C LYS A 421 39.16 -5.74 25.74
N VAL A 422 37.98 -5.17 25.85
CA VAL A 422 36.74 -5.92 26.14
C VAL A 422 36.39 -6.84 24.97
N ARG A 423 36.56 -6.38 23.73
CA ARG A 423 36.40 -7.18 22.51
C ARG A 423 37.41 -8.31 22.42
N GLN A 424 38.69 -8.06 22.76
CA GLN A 424 39.70 -9.11 22.88
C GLN A 424 39.37 -10.12 24.00
N ALA A 425 38.79 -9.68 25.12
CA ALA A 425 38.32 -10.59 26.18
C ALA A 425 37.15 -11.48 25.70
N VAL A 426 36.18 -10.90 25.00
CA VAL A 426 35.06 -11.63 24.34
C VAL A 426 35.59 -12.63 23.31
N GLU A 427 36.53 -12.22 22.45
CA GLU A 427 37.17 -13.10 21.45
C GLU A 427 38.03 -14.18 22.09
N SER A 428 38.60 -13.94 23.28
CA SER A 428 39.37 -14.93 24.05
C SER A 428 38.51 -15.98 24.76
N PHE A 429 37.29 -15.62 25.19
CA PHE A 429 36.28 -16.58 25.63
C PHE A 429 35.77 -17.45 24.47
N GLY A 430 35.79 -16.91 23.25
CA GLY A 430 35.27 -17.53 22.04
C GLY A 430 36.16 -18.57 21.33
N ARG A 431 36.98 -19.40 22.02
CA ARG A 431 37.72 -20.49 21.33
C ARG A 431 38.27 -21.64 22.22
N THR A 432 37.53 -22.74 22.33
CA THR A 432 37.99 -24.15 22.13
C THR A 432 36.84 -25.16 22.37
N LYS A 433 36.59 -26.22 21.58
CA LYS A 433 37.14 -26.64 20.27
C LYS A 433 36.34 -27.84 19.68
N LYS A 434 36.05 -27.81 18.35
CA LYS A 434 36.00 -28.96 17.40
C LYS A 434 34.91 -30.06 17.63
N SER A 435 34.54 -30.92 16.66
CA SER A 435 35.09 -31.30 15.34
C SER A 435 33.94 -31.69 14.38
N TYR A 436 33.87 -31.15 13.15
CA TYR A 436 34.46 -31.69 11.90
C TYR A 436 33.90 -33.03 11.37
N LEU A 437 33.74 -33.10 10.04
CA LEU A 437 33.46 -34.26 9.16
C LEU A 437 32.02 -34.85 9.16
N ALA A 438 31.54 -35.54 8.11
CA ALA A 438 31.76 -35.45 6.65
C ALA A 438 30.83 -36.45 5.88
N LYS A 439 30.52 -36.15 4.61
CA LYS A 439 30.16 -37.07 3.48
C LYS A 439 28.79 -37.80 3.40
N PHE A 440 28.11 -37.53 2.27
CA PHE A 440 27.44 -38.43 1.29
C PHE A 440 26.36 -39.46 1.71
N ASP A 441 25.12 -39.16 1.31
CA ASP A 441 24.29 -39.89 0.30
C ASP A 441 24.66 -41.33 -0.10
N TYR A 442 23.68 -42.25 -0.06
CA TYR A 442 23.43 -43.27 -1.11
C TYR A 442 22.03 -43.95 -0.97
N SER A 443 21.29 -44.04 -2.09
CA SER A 443 20.21 -45.01 -2.44
C SER A 443 18.86 -45.01 -1.66
N TYR A 444 17.68 -44.97 -2.30
CA TYR A 444 16.96 -46.02 -3.08
C TYR A 444 16.48 -47.20 -2.20
N ASP A 445 15.23 -47.72 -2.26
CA ASP A 445 14.10 -47.53 -3.19
C ASP A 445 12.72 -47.90 -2.54
N PHE A 446 11.57 -47.72 -3.22
CA PHE A 446 10.25 -48.26 -2.82
C PHE A 446 9.60 -49.10 -3.95
N GLY A 447 9.58 -50.42 -3.78
CA GLY A 447 8.94 -51.36 -4.69
C GLY A 447 7.48 -51.69 -4.35
N ASP A 448 6.59 -51.51 -5.32
CA ASP A 448 5.31 -52.19 -5.56
C ASP A 448 4.23 -52.29 -4.44
N TRP A 449 3.21 -51.44 -4.55
CA TRP A 449 1.82 -51.78 -4.14
C TRP A 449 0.92 -52.00 -5.39
N ARG A 450 1.41 -52.84 -6.30
CA ARG A 450 0.65 -53.32 -7.45
C ARG A 450 0.00 -54.66 -7.10
N ASP A 451 -1.13 -54.65 -6.37
CA ASP A 451 -1.98 -55.86 -6.19
C ASP A 451 -3.42 -55.59 -5.67
N GLY A 452 -3.72 -54.41 -5.12
CA GLY A 452 -5.03 -54.15 -4.50
C GLY A 452 -6.21 -53.97 -5.46
N ILE A 453 -5.99 -53.39 -6.65
CA ILE A 453 -7.08 -52.89 -7.53
C ILE A 453 -7.69 -53.99 -8.43
N THR A 454 -7.03 -55.14 -8.58
CA THR A 454 -7.44 -56.17 -9.56
C THR A 454 -8.71 -56.94 -9.16
N ASN A 455 -9.16 -56.88 -7.91
CA ASN A 455 -10.18 -57.79 -7.37
C ASN A 455 -11.62 -57.24 -7.23
N GLU A 456 -11.88 -55.93 -7.41
CA GLU A 456 -13.25 -55.38 -7.30
C GLU A 456 -13.97 -55.14 -8.64
N PHE A 457 -13.30 -55.27 -9.79
CA PHE A 457 -13.92 -55.07 -11.12
C PHE A 457 -14.36 -56.36 -11.83
N ALA A 458 -14.39 -57.51 -11.14
CA ALA A 458 -14.54 -58.83 -11.77
C ALA A 458 -15.99 -59.22 -12.20
N ASN A 459 -17.04 -58.50 -11.80
CA ASN A 459 -18.43 -59.01 -11.79
C ASN A 459 -19.48 -58.20 -12.58
N ILE A 460 -19.12 -57.53 -13.70
CA ILE A 460 -20.10 -56.88 -14.60
C ILE A 460 -20.01 -57.47 -16.01
N THR A 461 -21.04 -58.22 -16.43
CA THR A 461 -21.09 -58.91 -17.73
C THR A 461 -21.65 -58.02 -18.87
N PRO A 462 -21.15 -58.11 -20.12
CA PRO A 462 -21.40 -57.06 -21.13
C PRO A 462 -22.34 -57.50 -22.28
N THR A 463 -23.66 -57.37 -22.12
CA THR A 463 -24.65 -57.73 -23.17
C THR A 463 -25.84 -56.76 -23.35
N GLN A 464 -25.73 -55.48 -22.94
CA GLN A 464 -26.86 -54.52 -22.98
C GLN A 464 -26.64 -53.20 -23.77
N PHE A 465 -25.66 -53.12 -24.68
CA PHE A 465 -25.41 -51.87 -25.45
C PHE A 465 -25.57 -52.05 -26.97
N GLU A 466 -26.31 -51.13 -27.60
CA GLU A 466 -26.49 -51.10 -29.06
C GLU A 466 -25.17 -50.88 -29.82
N PRO A 467 -25.03 -51.38 -31.06
CA PRO A 467 -23.83 -51.16 -31.86
C PRO A 467 -23.56 -49.68 -32.15
N VAL A 468 -22.33 -49.25 -31.84
CA VAL A 468 -21.77 -47.90 -31.99
C VAL A 468 -21.97 -47.30 -33.40
N SER A 469 -22.17 -48.13 -34.42
CA SER A 469 -22.42 -47.72 -35.81
C SER A 469 -23.68 -46.86 -35.99
N LYS A 470 -24.74 -47.08 -35.20
CA LYS A 470 -25.99 -46.27 -35.27
C LYS A 470 -25.93 -44.97 -34.47
N ILE A 471 -24.97 -44.86 -33.54
CA ILE A 471 -24.83 -43.74 -32.60
C ILE A 471 -24.07 -42.57 -33.25
N LYS A 472 -23.04 -42.86 -34.07
CA LYS A 472 -22.18 -41.87 -34.74
C LYS A 472 -22.90 -40.75 -35.51
N PRO A 473 -23.94 -41.02 -36.34
CA PRO A 473 -24.58 -39.96 -37.15
C PRO A 473 -25.37 -38.95 -36.30
N LYS A 474 -26.08 -39.42 -35.28
CA LYS A 474 -26.87 -38.55 -34.37
C LYS A 474 -25.94 -37.68 -33.52
N LEU A 475 -24.87 -38.26 -32.98
CA LEU A 475 -23.90 -37.52 -32.17
C LEU A 475 -23.24 -36.38 -32.97
N LYS A 476 -22.97 -36.57 -34.27
CA LYS A 476 -22.31 -35.54 -35.08
C LYS A 476 -23.19 -34.29 -35.30
N ALA A 477 -24.49 -34.46 -35.54
CA ALA A 477 -25.41 -33.33 -35.72
C ALA A 477 -25.52 -32.49 -34.43
N THR A 478 -25.78 -33.14 -33.29
CA THR A 478 -25.84 -32.47 -31.97
C THR A 478 -24.48 -31.85 -31.59
N TYR A 479 -23.37 -32.48 -31.96
CA TYR A 479 -22.02 -31.95 -31.72
C TYR A 479 -21.72 -30.70 -32.55
N ASP A 480 -22.09 -30.65 -33.83
CA ASP A 480 -21.84 -29.49 -34.70
C ASP A 480 -22.82 -28.31 -34.46
N GLU A 481 -23.94 -28.56 -33.77
CA GLU A 481 -24.89 -27.56 -33.25
C GLU A 481 -24.41 -27.01 -31.89
N ALA A 482 -24.12 -27.90 -30.94
CA ALA A 482 -23.51 -27.53 -29.66
C ALA A 482 -22.15 -26.81 -29.84
N ARG A 483 -21.36 -27.17 -30.86
CA ARG A 483 -20.10 -26.48 -31.19
C ARG A 483 -20.30 -25.04 -31.67
N ARG A 484 -21.44 -24.71 -32.27
CA ARG A 484 -21.81 -23.35 -32.66
C ARG A 484 -22.22 -22.53 -31.44
N GLU A 485 -23.13 -23.04 -30.61
CA GLU A 485 -23.46 -22.40 -29.31
C GLU A 485 -22.22 -22.20 -28.43
N LEU A 486 -21.30 -23.18 -28.41
CA LEU A 486 -20.05 -23.11 -27.68
C LEU A 486 -19.04 -22.12 -28.29
N GLN A 487 -19.14 -21.81 -29.59
CA GLN A 487 -18.32 -20.75 -30.22
C GLN A 487 -18.87 -19.36 -29.88
N ASP A 488 -20.18 -19.17 -29.88
CA ASP A 488 -20.80 -17.90 -29.49
C ASP A 488 -20.55 -17.58 -28.01
N LEU A 489 -20.68 -18.57 -27.11
CA LEU A 489 -20.35 -18.47 -25.69
C LEU A 489 -18.86 -18.20 -25.37
N ARG A 490 -17.96 -18.40 -26.34
CA ARG A 490 -16.51 -18.19 -26.18
C ARG A 490 -16.03 -16.80 -26.62
N SER A 491 -16.90 -16.00 -27.21
CA SER A 491 -16.48 -14.76 -27.89
C SER A 491 -16.23 -13.57 -26.97
N ILE A 492 -16.95 -13.45 -25.84
CA ILE A 492 -16.82 -12.36 -24.86
C ILE A 492 -17.10 -12.89 -23.44
N PRO A 493 -16.24 -12.64 -22.42
CA PRO A 493 -16.55 -12.93 -21.03
C PRO A 493 -17.76 -12.13 -20.54
N LEU A 494 -18.68 -12.78 -19.81
CA LEU A 494 -19.85 -12.10 -19.28
C LEU A 494 -19.44 -11.07 -18.21
N LYS A 495 -19.98 -9.84 -18.30
CA LYS A 495 -19.76 -8.77 -17.31
C LYS A 495 -20.88 -8.75 -16.26
N PRO A 496 -20.57 -8.59 -14.95
CA PRO A 496 -21.59 -8.47 -13.93
C PRO A 496 -22.55 -7.30 -14.17
N LYS A 497 -23.86 -7.52 -13.99
CA LYS A 497 -24.92 -6.53 -14.30
C LYS A 497 -25.23 -5.52 -13.21
N LYS A 498 -24.90 -5.78 -11.94
CA LYS A 498 -25.27 -4.93 -10.79
C LYS A 498 -24.04 -4.24 -10.18
N LEU A 499 -24.18 -2.95 -9.88
CA LEU A 499 -23.28 -2.20 -9.01
C LEU A 499 -23.72 -2.42 -7.54
N ILE A 500 -22.78 -2.60 -6.64
CA ILE A 500 -22.99 -2.45 -5.19
C ILE A 500 -22.46 -1.06 -4.83
N ASP A 501 -23.11 -0.33 -3.92
CA ASP A 501 -22.59 0.96 -3.48
C ASP A 501 -21.14 0.79 -2.99
N ASP A 502 -20.25 1.70 -3.39
CA ASP A 502 -18.81 1.57 -3.12
C ASP A 502 -18.58 1.42 -1.61
N PHE A 503 -17.74 0.43 -1.25
CA PHE A 503 -17.40 0.16 0.14
C PHE A 503 -16.51 1.29 0.66
N ASP A 504 -17.11 2.21 1.41
CA ASP A 504 -16.41 3.31 2.04
C ASP A 504 -16.65 3.31 3.56
N ASP A 505 -15.63 2.86 4.29
CA ASP A 505 -15.56 2.91 5.76
C ASP A 505 -15.64 4.34 6.30
N TRP A 506 -15.57 5.35 5.43
CA TRP A 506 -15.72 6.76 5.75
C TRP A 506 -16.87 7.07 6.71
N GLU A 507 -18.09 6.57 6.48
CA GLU A 507 -19.23 6.87 7.35
C GLU A 507 -19.03 6.32 8.78
N LEU A 508 -18.27 5.24 8.93
CA LEU A 508 -17.86 4.67 10.22
C LEU A 508 -16.67 5.44 10.85
N GLU A 509 -15.67 5.80 10.05
CA GLU A 509 -14.50 6.58 10.50
C GLU A 509 -14.84 8.05 10.85
N THR A 510 -15.97 8.56 10.37
CA THR A 510 -16.43 9.96 10.54
C THR A 510 -17.61 10.13 11.49
N ALA A 511 -18.16 9.04 12.01
CA ALA A 511 -19.16 9.09 13.07
C ALA A 511 -18.63 9.86 14.30
N LEU A 512 -19.45 10.79 14.79
CA LEU A 512 -19.09 11.67 15.92
C LEU A 512 -19.54 11.11 17.27
N ASP A 513 -20.45 10.13 17.27
CA ASP A 513 -20.84 9.35 18.44
C ASP A 513 -21.09 7.89 18.06
N ASP A 514 -21.26 7.05 19.08
CA ASP A 514 -21.43 5.61 18.93
C ASP A 514 -22.77 5.24 18.25
N GLN A 515 -23.78 6.12 18.32
CA GLN A 515 -25.06 5.92 17.63
C GLN A 515 -24.91 6.11 16.12
N GLU A 516 -24.27 7.20 15.68
CA GLU A 516 -23.93 7.41 14.26
C GLU A 516 -23.06 6.27 13.73
N ALA A 517 -22.10 5.79 14.52
CA ALA A 517 -21.19 4.72 14.14
C ALA A 517 -21.92 3.38 13.96
N VAL A 518 -22.79 3.01 14.90
CA VAL A 518 -23.62 1.80 14.82
C VAL A 518 -24.63 1.88 13.68
N MET A 519 -25.19 3.05 13.39
CA MET A 519 -26.13 3.23 12.27
C MET A 519 -25.44 3.22 10.90
N ALA A 520 -24.23 3.77 10.78
CA ALA A 520 -23.37 3.57 9.62
C ALA A 520 -23.02 2.09 9.45
N GLY A 521 -22.63 1.42 10.53
CA GLY A 521 -22.43 -0.03 10.59
C GLY A 521 -23.64 -0.84 10.13
N LYS A 522 -24.86 -0.43 10.51
CA LYS A 522 -26.10 -1.06 10.04
C LYS A 522 -26.23 -0.98 8.52
N LYS A 523 -26.03 0.21 7.94
CA LYS A 523 -26.10 0.47 6.50
C LYS A 523 -25.03 -0.33 5.73
N LEU A 524 -23.82 -0.39 6.26
CA LEU A 524 -22.73 -1.23 5.74
C LEU A 524 -23.14 -2.72 5.72
N MET A 525 -23.62 -3.26 6.85
CA MET A 525 -24.08 -4.65 6.93
C MET A 525 -25.33 -4.93 6.05
N GLN A 526 -26.20 -3.95 5.82
CA GLN A 526 -27.36 -4.08 4.91
C GLN A 526 -26.93 -4.29 3.45
N ASN A 527 -25.78 -3.76 3.02
CA ASN A 527 -25.24 -4.05 1.70
C ASN A 527 -24.77 -5.52 1.59
N LEU A 528 -24.18 -6.07 2.66
CA LEU A 528 -23.70 -7.46 2.70
C LEU A 528 -24.83 -8.49 2.80
N TYR A 529 -25.78 -8.29 3.71
CA TYR A 529 -26.83 -9.26 4.06
C TYR A 529 -28.21 -8.94 3.45
N GLY A 530 -28.36 -7.79 2.79
CA GLY A 530 -29.62 -7.30 2.25
C GLY A 530 -30.49 -6.55 3.27
N PRO A 531 -31.70 -6.10 2.87
CA PRO A 531 -32.56 -5.25 3.68
C PRO A 531 -33.06 -5.91 4.97
N ASN A 532 -33.11 -7.25 5.03
CA ASN A 532 -33.59 -8.02 6.19
C ASN A 532 -32.52 -8.23 7.28
N ILE A 533 -31.65 -7.23 7.48
CA ILE A 533 -30.54 -7.29 8.45
C ILE A 533 -30.99 -7.62 9.87
N ASP A 534 -32.20 -7.22 10.27
CA ASP A 534 -32.70 -7.41 11.63
C ASP A 534 -32.86 -8.90 12.03
N ASN A 535 -32.78 -9.83 11.06
CA ASN A 535 -32.77 -11.28 11.29
C ASN A 535 -31.34 -11.91 11.24
N VAL A 536 -30.28 -11.11 11.11
CA VAL A 536 -28.89 -11.58 11.00
C VAL A 536 -28.27 -11.67 12.39
N ASN A 537 -27.75 -12.84 12.78
CA ASN A 537 -27.20 -13.08 14.11
C ASN A 537 -26.14 -12.03 14.57
N SER A 538 -25.23 -11.60 13.69
CA SER A 538 -24.27 -10.54 14.02
C SER A 538 -24.95 -9.21 14.34
N TRP A 539 -26.01 -8.83 13.62
CA TRP A 539 -26.74 -7.60 13.91
C TRP A 539 -27.64 -7.74 15.16
N ILE A 540 -28.22 -8.92 15.39
CA ILE A 540 -28.99 -9.22 16.61
C ILE A 540 -28.09 -9.05 17.86
N ARG A 541 -26.80 -9.41 17.79
CA ARG A 541 -25.83 -9.15 18.88
C ARG A 541 -25.65 -7.65 19.14
N VAL A 542 -25.42 -6.85 18.09
CA VAL A 542 -25.27 -5.38 18.18
C VAL A 542 -26.52 -4.73 18.76
N GLU A 543 -27.70 -5.10 18.26
CA GLU A 543 -28.98 -4.56 18.72
C GLU A 543 -29.34 -5.00 20.15
N SER A 544 -28.96 -6.23 20.54
CA SER A 544 -29.12 -6.70 21.92
C SER A 544 -28.26 -5.87 22.88
N ALA A 545 -26.98 -5.66 22.57
CA ALA A 545 -26.07 -4.80 23.34
C ALA A 545 -26.59 -3.35 23.42
N ARG A 546 -27.18 -2.84 22.34
CA ARG A 546 -27.83 -1.52 22.31
C ARG A 546 -29.00 -1.42 23.29
N ILE A 547 -29.78 -2.49 23.43
CA ILE A 547 -30.95 -2.56 24.32
C ILE A 547 -30.54 -2.77 25.78
N THR A 548 -29.51 -3.59 26.06
CA THR A 548 -29.09 -3.93 27.43
C THR A 548 -28.14 -2.91 28.06
N GLU A 549 -27.21 -2.38 27.27
CA GLU A 549 -26.04 -1.62 27.77
C GLU A 549 -25.84 -0.27 27.04
N GLY A 550 -26.61 0.00 25.99
CA GLY A 550 -26.61 1.27 25.27
C GLY A 550 -25.66 1.34 24.07
N TRP A 551 -25.59 2.52 23.44
CA TRP A 551 -24.92 2.70 22.14
C TRP A 551 -23.40 2.43 22.17
N GLY A 552 -22.70 2.78 23.25
CA GLY A 552 -21.25 2.50 23.37
C GLY A 552 -20.96 1.00 23.32
N LYS A 553 -21.75 0.19 24.02
CA LYS A 553 -21.61 -1.28 23.96
C LYS A 553 -22.00 -1.85 22.61
N ALA A 554 -23.06 -1.32 21.99
CA ALA A 554 -23.42 -1.68 20.62
C ALA A 554 -22.29 -1.37 19.62
N TYR A 555 -21.56 -0.26 19.80
CA TYR A 555 -20.41 0.11 18.98
C TYR A 555 -19.21 -0.80 19.21
N GLU A 556 -18.89 -1.16 20.46
CA GLU A 556 -17.86 -2.18 20.75
C GLU A 556 -18.17 -3.51 20.07
N VAL A 557 -19.41 -4.01 20.21
CA VAL A 557 -19.85 -5.28 19.60
C VAL A 557 -19.87 -5.20 18.07
N PHE A 558 -20.23 -4.04 17.51
CA PHE A 558 -20.14 -3.82 16.07
C PHE A 558 -18.69 -3.78 15.59
N LEU A 559 -17.79 -3.07 16.28
CA LEU A 559 -16.37 -3.01 15.93
C LEU A 559 -15.70 -4.39 16.02
N ASP A 560 -16.06 -5.18 17.03
CA ASP A 560 -15.61 -6.57 17.13
C ASP A 560 -16.05 -7.36 15.90
N GLU A 561 -17.34 -7.41 15.56
CA GLU A 561 -17.82 -8.10 14.35
C GLU A 561 -17.16 -7.57 13.08
N TYR A 562 -16.98 -6.24 12.98
CA TYR A 562 -16.42 -5.53 11.84
C TYR A 562 -14.96 -5.91 11.58
N HIS A 563 -14.12 -5.90 12.62
CA HIS A 563 -12.73 -6.37 12.53
C HIS A 563 -12.63 -7.92 12.51
N ASN A 564 -13.64 -8.62 13.04
CA ASN A 564 -13.76 -10.08 12.99
C ASN A 564 -14.43 -10.59 11.70
N GLY A 565 -13.82 -10.24 10.55
CA GLY A 565 -14.05 -10.89 9.25
C GLY A 565 -15.08 -10.21 8.36
N LEU A 566 -15.91 -9.34 8.94
CA LEU A 566 -16.94 -8.63 8.19
C LEU A 566 -16.32 -7.62 7.22
N LYS A 567 -15.35 -6.80 7.66
CA LYS A 567 -14.67 -5.81 6.82
C LYS A 567 -14.12 -6.43 5.53
N GLU A 568 -13.43 -7.55 5.63
CA GLU A 568 -12.70 -8.13 4.50
C GLU A 568 -13.62 -8.86 3.53
N VAL A 569 -14.72 -9.45 4.02
CA VAL A 569 -15.79 -9.95 3.14
C VAL A 569 -16.48 -8.81 2.40
N MET A 570 -16.50 -7.59 2.96
CA MET A 570 -17.11 -6.44 2.29
C MET A 570 -16.27 -5.88 1.13
N GLU A 571 -14.97 -6.16 1.07
CA GLU A 571 -14.10 -5.76 -0.07
C GLU A 571 -14.53 -6.43 -1.39
N ALA A 572 -15.24 -7.56 -1.33
CA ALA A 572 -15.83 -8.22 -2.50
C ALA A 572 -16.79 -7.30 -3.29
N ALA A 573 -17.44 -6.33 -2.64
CA ALA A 573 -18.25 -5.34 -3.35
C ALA A 573 -17.40 -4.47 -4.30
N THR A 574 -16.21 -4.05 -3.84
CA THR A 574 -15.23 -3.30 -4.62
C THR A 574 -14.67 -4.14 -5.77
N HIS A 575 -14.35 -5.42 -5.50
CA HIS A 575 -13.89 -6.36 -6.52
C HIS A 575 -14.94 -6.61 -7.62
N LEU A 576 -16.22 -6.68 -7.27
CA LEU A 576 -17.32 -6.77 -8.24
C LEU A 576 -17.44 -5.51 -9.10
N ASN A 577 -17.31 -4.33 -8.49
CA ASN A 577 -17.33 -3.05 -9.20
C ASN A 577 -16.14 -2.92 -10.16
N GLU A 578 -14.95 -3.40 -9.77
CA GLU A 578 -13.75 -3.48 -10.62
C GLU A 578 -14.00 -4.41 -11.82
N LEU A 579 -14.40 -5.67 -11.59
CA LEU A 579 -14.70 -6.67 -12.64
C LEU A 579 -15.65 -6.15 -13.74
N ARG A 580 -16.65 -5.36 -13.35
CA ARG A 580 -17.61 -4.75 -14.28
C ARG A 580 -16.92 -3.77 -15.24
N THR A 581 -15.97 -2.98 -14.76
CA THR A 581 -15.28 -1.95 -15.54
C THR A 581 -14.01 -2.46 -16.24
N ALA A 582 -13.38 -3.50 -15.69
CA ALA A 582 -12.16 -4.12 -16.19
C ALA A 582 -12.25 -4.59 -17.66
N ASP A 583 -11.08 -4.65 -18.31
CA ASP A 583 -10.92 -5.41 -19.56
C ASP A 583 -10.78 -6.90 -19.21
N LEU A 584 -11.84 -7.67 -19.46
CA LEU A 584 -11.87 -9.11 -19.21
C LEU A 584 -11.33 -9.92 -20.39
N SER A 585 -11.04 -9.30 -21.54
CA SER A 585 -10.52 -10.00 -22.73
C SER A 585 -9.14 -10.62 -22.51
N ILE A 586 -8.42 -10.16 -21.48
CA ILE A 586 -7.14 -10.69 -21.02
C ILE A 586 -7.23 -12.11 -20.41
N ILE A 587 -8.43 -12.57 -20.03
CA ILE A 587 -8.61 -13.87 -19.37
C ILE A 587 -8.30 -15.00 -20.36
N PRO A 588 -7.36 -15.92 -20.06
CA PRO A 588 -7.03 -17.04 -20.95
C PRO A 588 -8.25 -17.86 -21.34
N THR A 589 -8.38 -18.23 -22.62
CA THR A 589 -9.56 -18.92 -23.16
C THR A 589 -9.95 -20.21 -22.40
N ARG A 590 -8.99 -20.88 -21.78
CA ARG A 590 -9.23 -22.08 -20.93
C ARG A 590 -9.85 -21.78 -19.56
N TRP A 591 -9.74 -20.54 -19.06
CA TRP A 591 -10.29 -20.11 -17.77
C TRP A 591 -11.65 -19.42 -17.94
N ILE A 592 -11.97 -18.91 -19.14
CA ILE A 592 -13.28 -18.33 -19.47
C ILE A 592 -14.49 -19.20 -19.05
N PRO A 593 -14.52 -20.53 -19.26
CA PRO A 593 -15.67 -21.34 -18.84
C PRO A 593 -15.93 -21.27 -17.33
N ARG A 594 -14.86 -21.26 -16.51
CA ARG A 594 -14.96 -21.16 -15.05
C ARG A 594 -15.28 -19.75 -14.58
N PHE A 595 -14.71 -18.74 -15.23
CA PHE A 595 -15.09 -17.35 -14.98
C PHE A 595 -16.59 -17.13 -15.24
N ASN A 596 -17.11 -17.60 -16.39
CA ASN A 596 -18.53 -17.46 -16.74
C ASN A 596 -19.46 -18.23 -15.79
N ASP A 597 -19.02 -19.35 -15.21
CA ASP A 597 -19.74 -20.08 -14.15
C ASP A 597 -19.95 -19.18 -12.91
N TYR A 598 -18.88 -18.55 -12.41
CA TYR A 598 -18.96 -17.57 -11.32
C TYR A 598 -19.88 -16.39 -11.64
N ILE A 599 -19.72 -15.76 -12.81
CA ILE A 599 -20.57 -14.63 -13.23
C ILE A 599 -22.04 -15.04 -13.28
N LYS A 600 -22.36 -16.24 -13.77
CA LYS A 600 -23.74 -16.76 -13.80
C LYS A 600 -24.32 -16.94 -12.40
N THR A 601 -23.54 -17.43 -11.42
CA THR A 601 -23.98 -17.53 -10.03
C THR A 601 -24.22 -16.16 -9.41
N ILE A 602 -23.31 -15.20 -9.63
CA ILE A 602 -23.43 -13.81 -9.15
C ILE A 602 -24.69 -13.14 -9.71
N GLU A 603 -24.92 -13.23 -11.01
CA GLU A 603 -26.10 -12.63 -11.67
C GLU A 603 -27.42 -13.24 -11.21
N THR A 604 -27.46 -14.54 -10.91
CA THR A 604 -28.70 -15.24 -10.52
C THR A 604 -29.03 -15.09 -9.03
N ALA A 605 -28.09 -14.65 -8.19
CA ALA A 605 -28.25 -14.62 -6.73
C ALA A 605 -29.21 -13.56 -6.17
N ARG A 606 -29.64 -12.58 -6.98
CA ARG A 606 -30.49 -11.45 -6.55
C ARG A 606 -29.86 -10.63 -5.41
N ILE A 607 -28.62 -10.17 -5.64
CA ILE A 607 -27.82 -9.33 -4.73
C ILE A 607 -28.54 -7.99 -4.40
N ASP A 608 -29.47 -7.55 -5.24
CA ASP A 608 -30.40 -6.44 -4.97
C ASP A 608 -31.33 -6.67 -3.78
N VAL A 609 -31.71 -7.92 -3.49
CA VAL A 609 -32.73 -8.29 -2.49
C VAL A 609 -32.15 -9.12 -1.34
N ARG A 610 -31.01 -9.77 -1.53
CA ARG A 610 -30.46 -10.78 -0.60
C ARG A 610 -29.06 -10.47 -0.06
N GLY A 611 -28.47 -9.32 -0.44
CA GLY A 611 -27.07 -9.04 -0.20
C GLY A 611 -26.13 -9.92 -1.05
N TYR A 612 -24.82 -9.71 -0.93
CA TYR A 612 -23.81 -10.47 -1.68
C TYR A 612 -23.10 -11.55 -0.85
N GLU A 613 -23.34 -11.65 0.46
CA GLU A 613 -22.72 -12.68 1.33
C GLU A 613 -22.79 -14.09 0.71
N ARG A 614 -23.95 -14.49 0.19
CA ARG A 614 -24.18 -15.82 -0.40
C ARG A 614 -23.38 -16.14 -1.66
N VAL A 615 -22.74 -15.13 -2.27
CA VAL A 615 -21.95 -15.25 -3.49
C VAL A 615 -20.60 -14.53 -3.40
N TYR A 616 -20.17 -14.11 -2.20
CA TYR A 616 -18.91 -13.38 -2.06
C TYR A 616 -17.73 -14.24 -2.55
N ARG A 617 -17.74 -15.56 -2.30
CA ARG A 617 -16.73 -16.50 -2.79
C ARG A 617 -16.70 -16.62 -4.32
N GLU A 618 -17.86 -16.55 -4.96
CA GLU A 618 -17.97 -16.55 -6.42
C GLU A 618 -17.50 -15.21 -7.01
N ILE A 619 -17.75 -14.08 -6.34
CA ILE A 619 -17.18 -12.76 -6.68
C ILE A 619 -15.64 -12.81 -6.58
N GLU A 620 -15.12 -13.27 -5.44
CA GLU A 620 -13.68 -13.44 -5.22
C GLU A 620 -13.06 -14.43 -6.22
N GLY A 621 -13.76 -15.51 -6.58
CA GLY A 621 -13.30 -16.46 -7.60
C GLY A 621 -13.20 -15.87 -9.00
N ALA A 622 -14.17 -15.03 -9.39
CA ALA A 622 -14.11 -14.28 -10.64
C ALA A 622 -12.99 -13.22 -10.60
N TYR A 623 -12.83 -12.50 -9.48
CA TYR A 623 -11.80 -11.49 -9.29
C TYR A 623 -10.40 -12.11 -9.33
N ASN A 624 -10.20 -13.24 -8.65
CA ASN A 624 -8.95 -14.00 -8.65
C ASN A 624 -8.52 -14.37 -10.08
N ILE A 625 -9.44 -14.91 -10.89
CA ILE A 625 -9.14 -15.23 -12.30
C ILE A 625 -8.69 -14.00 -13.09
N TYR A 626 -9.38 -12.87 -12.93
CA TYR A 626 -9.01 -11.61 -13.57
C TYR A 626 -7.63 -11.09 -13.11
N LYS A 627 -7.34 -11.13 -11.81
CA LYS A 627 -6.08 -10.69 -11.21
C LYS A 627 -4.90 -11.57 -11.61
N LEU A 628 -5.06 -12.91 -11.57
CA LEU A 628 -4.08 -13.85 -12.12
C LEU A 628 -3.80 -13.59 -13.61
N SER A 629 -4.82 -13.17 -14.38
CA SER A 629 -4.73 -12.91 -15.82
C SER A 629 -4.17 -11.53 -16.20
N SER A 630 -4.05 -10.60 -15.23
CA SER A 630 -3.52 -9.25 -15.44
C SER A 630 -2.10 -9.06 -14.89
N ASP A 631 -1.70 -9.87 -13.91
CA ASP A 631 -0.40 -9.79 -13.26
C ASP A 631 0.75 -10.19 -14.21
N GLN A 632 1.65 -9.24 -14.47
CA GLN A 632 2.74 -9.40 -15.44
C GLN A 632 3.78 -10.44 -15.01
N ASP A 633 4.00 -10.63 -13.69
CA ASP A 633 4.95 -11.64 -13.20
C ASP A 633 4.40 -13.06 -13.43
N LEU A 634 3.08 -13.23 -13.29
CA LEU A 634 2.41 -14.52 -13.53
C LEU A 634 2.28 -14.84 -15.02
N ILE A 635 2.02 -13.83 -15.86
CA ILE A 635 2.07 -13.95 -17.32
C ILE A 635 3.47 -14.39 -17.77
N ALA A 636 4.54 -13.77 -17.25
CA ALA A 636 5.92 -14.13 -17.55
C ALA A 636 6.33 -15.52 -17.01
N TYR A 637 5.80 -15.93 -15.85
CA TYR A 637 6.00 -17.27 -15.29
C TYR A 637 5.34 -18.37 -16.14
N GLY A 638 4.23 -18.04 -16.80
CA GLY A 638 3.40 -18.98 -17.57
C GLY A 638 2.17 -19.40 -16.77
N LEU A 639 1.02 -18.81 -17.11
CA LEU A 639 -0.26 -19.08 -16.43
C LEU A 639 -0.69 -20.57 -16.54
N ASP A 640 -0.09 -21.35 -17.42
CA ASP A 640 -0.30 -22.81 -17.57
C ASP A 640 0.20 -23.61 -16.36
N LYS A 641 1.16 -23.05 -15.61
CA LYS A 641 1.71 -23.60 -14.37
C LYS A 641 0.90 -23.20 -13.14
N LEU A 642 -0.22 -22.50 -13.32
CA LEU A 642 -1.10 -22.02 -12.24
C LEU A 642 -2.49 -22.66 -12.34
N SER A 643 -3.13 -22.82 -11.20
CA SER A 643 -4.56 -23.10 -11.15
C SER A 643 -5.33 -21.78 -11.23
N PHE A 644 -6.54 -21.80 -11.79
CA PHE A 644 -7.46 -20.66 -11.61
C PHE A 644 -7.91 -20.50 -10.15
N ASN A 645 -7.71 -21.52 -9.31
CA ASN A 645 -7.94 -21.47 -7.87
C ASN A 645 -6.71 -20.98 -7.06
N THR A 646 -5.55 -20.75 -7.67
CA THR A 646 -4.38 -20.22 -6.96
C THR A 646 -4.68 -18.79 -6.49
N PRO A 647 -4.65 -18.47 -5.17
CA PRO A 647 -5.04 -17.16 -4.68
C PRO A 647 -4.02 -16.07 -5.03
N HIS A 648 -4.47 -15.02 -5.74
CA HIS A 648 -3.63 -13.88 -6.12
C HIS A 648 -3.12 -13.09 -4.90
N THR A 649 -3.88 -13.07 -3.80
CA THR A 649 -3.46 -12.46 -2.53
C THR A 649 -2.14 -13.04 -1.99
N ILE A 650 -1.85 -14.32 -2.25
CA ILE A 650 -0.57 -14.95 -1.83
C ILE A 650 0.60 -14.44 -2.69
N VAL A 651 0.32 -14.18 -3.98
CA VAL A 651 1.27 -13.55 -4.92
C VAL A 651 1.61 -12.13 -4.46
N GLU A 652 0.59 -11.33 -4.11
CA GLU A 652 0.76 -9.99 -3.56
C GLU A 652 1.45 -10.00 -2.18
N GLY A 653 1.11 -10.95 -1.31
CA GLY A 653 1.70 -11.12 0.02
C GLY A 653 3.21 -11.42 -0.02
N PHE A 654 3.63 -12.43 -0.79
CA PHE A 654 5.06 -12.71 -0.99
C PHE A 654 5.81 -11.54 -1.63
N ARG A 655 5.19 -10.86 -2.61
CA ARG A 655 5.75 -9.66 -3.25
C ARG A 655 5.93 -8.52 -2.23
N GLY A 656 4.97 -8.31 -1.33
CA GLY A 656 4.99 -7.26 -0.30
C GLY A 656 6.17 -7.37 0.66
N ILE A 657 6.52 -8.60 1.07
CA ILE A 657 7.67 -8.85 1.96
C ILE A 657 9.01 -8.99 1.24
N GLY A 658 9.06 -8.80 -0.08
CA GLY A 658 10.29 -8.82 -0.88
C GLY A 658 10.72 -10.20 -1.38
N LEU A 659 9.83 -11.20 -1.37
CA LEU A 659 10.07 -12.51 -1.98
C LEU A 659 9.60 -12.53 -3.45
N SER A 660 10.11 -13.51 -4.20
CA SER A 660 9.63 -13.79 -5.56
C SER A 660 8.15 -14.18 -5.53
N PRO A 661 7.28 -13.51 -6.30
CA PRO A 661 5.84 -13.77 -6.34
C PRO A 661 5.47 -15.14 -6.93
N THR A 662 6.41 -15.81 -7.61
CA THR A 662 6.16 -17.03 -8.39
C THR A 662 6.91 -18.25 -7.88
N LYS A 663 8.11 -18.07 -7.31
CA LYS A 663 8.96 -19.18 -6.83
C LYS A 663 8.31 -20.01 -5.71
N TRP A 664 7.46 -19.37 -4.89
CA TRP A 664 6.96 -19.94 -3.64
C TRP A 664 5.49 -20.36 -3.68
N LEU A 665 4.81 -20.23 -4.82
CA LEU A 665 3.40 -20.60 -4.93
C LEU A 665 3.21 -22.11 -4.80
N GLY A 666 2.15 -22.52 -4.08
CA GLY A 666 1.75 -23.91 -3.99
C GLY A 666 1.46 -24.54 -5.36
N LYS A 667 1.71 -25.85 -5.47
CA LYS A 667 1.55 -26.63 -6.72
C LYS A 667 0.17 -26.45 -7.36
N LYS A 668 0.15 -26.41 -8.69
CA LYS A 668 -1.08 -26.28 -9.49
C LYS A 668 -2.09 -27.37 -9.18
N GLU A 669 -1.62 -28.60 -9.04
CA GLU A 669 -2.41 -29.80 -8.80
C GLU A 669 -3.12 -29.77 -7.43
N PHE A 670 -2.51 -29.12 -6.43
CA PHE A 670 -3.14 -28.88 -5.14
C PHE A 670 -4.34 -27.94 -5.28
N TYR A 671 -4.15 -26.77 -5.90
CA TYR A 671 -5.23 -25.81 -6.10
C TYR A 671 -6.30 -26.29 -7.09
N ASP A 672 -5.93 -27.08 -8.11
CA ASP A 672 -6.89 -27.75 -9.00
C ASP A 672 -7.76 -28.79 -8.28
N SER A 673 -7.30 -29.31 -7.13
CA SER A 673 -8.10 -30.24 -6.31
C SER A 673 -9.28 -29.59 -5.58
N PHE A 674 -9.49 -28.27 -5.73
CA PHE A 674 -10.59 -27.53 -5.12
C PHE A 674 -11.78 -27.33 -6.08
N ASP A 675 -12.93 -27.94 -5.77
CA ASP A 675 -14.21 -27.77 -6.49
C ASP A 675 -14.69 -26.32 -6.60
N LYS A 676 -14.26 -25.46 -5.67
CA LYS A 676 -14.55 -24.02 -5.61
C LYS A 676 -13.36 -23.27 -5.04
N PHE A 677 -13.10 -22.08 -5.58
CA PHE A 677 -12.15 -21.14 -5.00
C PHE A 677 -12.39 -20.91 -3.51
N VAL A 678 -11.30 -20.84 -2.76
CA VAL A 678 -11.26 -20.47 -1.34
C VAL A 678 -10.46 -19.18 -1.28
N PRO A 679 -11.09 -18.03 -0.98
CA PRO A 679 -10.39 -16.74 -0.92
C PRO A 679 -9.25 -16.76 0.09
N CYS A 680 -8.16 -16.06 -0.22
CA CYS A 680 -7.11 -15.73 0.73
C CYS A 680 -7.20 -14.23 1.03
N ILE A 681 -7.11 -13.86 2.31
CA ILE A 681 -7.17 -12.47 2.76
C ILE A 681 -5.89 -12.13 3.51
N SER A 682 -5.25 -11.01 3.15
CA SER A 682 -4.08 -10.49 3.86
C SER A 682 -4.53 -9.61 5.02
N LEU A 683 -3.94 -9.81 6.20
CA LEU A 683 -4.25 -9.04 7.41
C LEU A 683 -3.01 -8.33 7.96
N SER A 684 -3.21 -7.56 9.03
CA SER A 684 -2.17 -7.12 9.97
C SER A 684 -2.36 -7.81 11.32
N GLY A 685 -1.32 -8.40 11.88
CA GLY A 685 -1.33 -9.22 13.09
C GLY A 685 -0.02 -10.02 13.22
N ASP A 686 -0.13 -11.33 13.45
CA ASP A 686 0.99 -12.27 13.61
C ASP A 686 0.63 -13.73 13.25
N LYS A 687 -0.47 -13.97 12.52
CA LYS A 687 -1.09 -15.30 12.37
C LYS A 687 -1.52 -15.63 10.94
N ALA A 688 -1.64 -16.93 10.71
CA ALA A 688 -2.41 -17.52 9.63
C ALA A 688 -3.41 -18.53 10.21
N TYR A 689 -4.59 -18.65 9.59
CA TYR A 689 -5.63 -19.62 9.93
C TYR A 689 -6.71 -19.67 8.83
N PHE A 690 -7.37 -20.82 8.65
CA PHE A 690 -8.65 -20.89 7.94
C PHE A 690 -9.81 -20.40 8.83
N TRP A 691 -10.69 -19.55 8.31
CA TRP A 691 -11.86 -19.08 9.05
C TRP A 691 -13.19 -19.66 8.53
N SER A 692 -13.75 -20.60 9.28
CA SER A 692 -15.06 -21.22 9.04
C SER A 692 -16.27 -20.26 9.05
N LYS A 693 -16.23 -19.13 9.79
CA LYS A 693 -17.34 -18.13 9.84
C LYS A 693 -17.69 -17.61 8.44
N TYR A 694 -16.69 -17.42 7.60
CA TYR A 694 -16.85 -16.88 6.24
C TYR A 694 -16.34 -17.82 5.14
N ASN A 695 -15.52 -18.82 5.45
CA ASN A 695 -14.96 -19.82 4.54
C ASN A 695 -13.82 -19.31 3.63
N HIS A 696 -12.91 -18.53 4.21
CA HIS A 696 -11.68 -18.03 3.58
C HIS A 696 -10.45 -18.37 4.42
N VAL A 697 -9.27 -18.37 3.80
CA VAL A 697 -7.97 -18.44 4.49
C VAL A 697 -7.48 -17.03 4.81
N ARG A 698 -6.85 -16.87 5.98
CA ARG A 698 -6.22 -15.62 6.43
C ARG A 698 -4.73 -15.84 6.59
N ILE A 699 -3.91 -14.95 6.05
CA ILE A 699 -2.45 -14.98 6.20
C ILE A 699 -1.96 -13.54 6.39
N ASP A 700 -1.36 -13.22 7.54
CA ASP A 700 -0.56 -12.00 7.64
C ASP A 700 0.89 -12.26 7.20
N PHE A 701 1.24 -11.76 6.02
CA PHE A 701 2.60 -11.85 5.49
C PHE A 701 3.59 -10.94 6.21
N ASP A 702 3.17 -9.76 6.70
CA ASP A 702 4.05 -8.79 7.37
C ASP A 702 4.36 -9.20 8.81
N GLY A 703 3.37 -9.67 9.57
CA GLY A 703 3.55 -10.22 10.92
C GLY A 703 4.31 -11.54 10.92
N LEU A 704 4.02 -12.45 9.98
CA LEU A 704 4.77 -13.70 9.83
C LEU A 704 6.10 -13.52 9.09
N LYS A 705 6.48 -12.30 8.68
CA LYS A 705 7.62 -12.02 7.79
C LYS A 705 8.93 -12.65 8.25
N GLU A 706 9.26 -12.56 9.54
CA GLU A 706 10.49 -13.14 10.06
C GLU A 706 10.49 -14.68 9.91
N ARG A 707 9.41 -15.33 10.35
CA ARG A 707 9.18 -16.78 10.22
C ARG A 707 9.23 -17.23 8.76
N ILE A 708 8.56 -16.49 7.88
CA ILE A 708 8.52 -16.74 6.43
C ILE A 708 9.91 -16.55 5.78
N LEU A 709 10.67 -15.51 6.12
CA LEU A 709 12.01 -15.30 5.55
C LEU A 709 13.03 -16.32 6.08
N ASN A 710 12.96 -16.69 7.36
CA ASN A 710 13.89 -17.59 8.03
C ASN A 710 13.63 -19.08 7.74
N SER A 711 12.48 -19.45 7.18
CA SER A 711 12.09 -20.84 6.92
C SER A 711 11.64 -21.05 5.47
N GLU A 712 12.36 -21.86 4.68
CA GLU A 712 11.88 -22.28 3.35
C GLU A 712 10.76 -23.33 3.44
N TRP A 713 10.78 -24.16 4.49
CA TRP A 713 9.78 -25.17 4.73
C TRP A 713 8.43 -24.53 5.09
N TYR A 714 8.38 -23.67 6.11
CA TYR A 714 7.16 -22.96 6.52
C TYR A 714 6.57 -22.14 5.37
N ARG A 715 7.40 -21.49 4.54
CA ARG A 715 6.96 -20.77 3.32
C ARG A 715 6.06 -21.59 2.40
N LYS A 716 6.40 -22.87 2.22
CA LYS A 716 5.66 -23.80 1.36
C LYS A 716 4.51 -24.43 2.14
N GLY A 717 4.83 -24.98 3.32
CA GLY A 717 3.90 -25.67 4.21
C GLY A 717 2.69 -24.82 4.60
N LEU A 718 2.89 -23.54 4.92
CA LEU A 718 1.86 -22.57 5.30
C LEU A 718 0.66 -22.58 4.33
N GLN A 719 0.91 -22.51 3.03
CA GLN A 719 -0.16 -22.49 2.03
C GLN A 719 -0.97 -23.78 2.05
N TYR A 720 -0.29 -24.92 2.13
CA TYR A 720 -0.91 -26.23 2.10
C TYR A 720 -1.62 -26.59 3.42
N HIS A 721 -1.09 -26.15 4.56
CA HIS A 721 -1.68 -26.29 5.88
C HIS A 721 -3.02 -25.53 5.94
N GLU A 722 -3.01 -24.22 5.66
CA GLU A 722 -4.23 -23.40 5.75
C GLU A 722 -5.30 -23.77 4.72
N TYR A 723 -4.90 -24.10 3.49
CA TYR A 723 -5.83 -24.60 2.50
C TYR A 723 -6.25 -26.04 2.78
N GLY A 724 -5.47 -26.82 3.54
CA GLY A 724 -5.85 -28.12 4.05
C GLY A 724 -6.96 -28.04 5.09
N HIS A 725 -6.91 -27.07 6.02
CA HIS A 725 -8.06 -26.73 6.90
C HIS A 725 -9.30 -26.35 6.08
N ALA A 726 -9.13 -25.50 5.06
CA ALA A 726 -10.23 -25.16 4.16
C ALA A 726 -10.79 -26.38 3.43
N LYS A 727 -9.95 -27.34 3.06
CA LYS A 727 -10.34 -28.59 2.41
C LYS A 727 -11.08 -29.54 3.35
N ALA A 728 -10.67 -29.61 4.62
CA ALA A 728 -11.38 -30.35 5.66
C ALA A 728 -12.81 -29.81 5.85
N ALA A 729 -12.95 -28.48 5.94
CA ALA A 729 -14.24 -27.82 6.19
C ALA A 729 -15.17 -27.76 4.96
N LEU A 730 -14.63 -27.64 3.75
CA LEU A 730 -15.41 -27.32 2.55
C LEU A 730 -15.54 -28.46 1.53
N GLN A 731 -14.64 -29.43 1.57
CA GLN A 731 -14.44 -30.39 0.47
C GLN A 731 -14.25 -31.81 0.98
N GLY A 732 -15.31 -32.31 1.59
CA GLY A 732 -15.48 -33.73 1.82
C GLY A 732 -16.50 -33.99 2.90
N ASN A 733 -17.38 -34.96 2.66
CA ASN A 733 -17.95 -35.72 3.75
C ASN A 733 -16.87 -36.69 4.25
N TRP A 734 -15.79 -36.15 4.85
CA TRP A 734 -14.66 -36.95 5.39
C TRP A 734 -15.17 -37.92 6.47
N GLU A 735 -16.10 -37.43 7.29
CA GLU A 735 -16.92 -38.20 8.24
C GLU A 735 -17.99 -39.10 7.59
N GLY A 736 -17.96 -39.28 6.27
CA GLY A 736 -18.81 -40.20 5.50
C GLY A 736 -18.03 -41.10 4.56
N ASN A 737 -16.83 -40.71 4.13
CA ASN A 737 -15.95 -41.46 3.24
C ASN A 737 -15.41 -42.71 3.96
N ALA A 738 -15.72 -43.90 3.44
CA ALA A 738 -15.35 -45.17 4.05
C ALA A 738 -13.83 -45.40 4.02
N ASP A 739 -13.15 -45.07 2.93
CA ASP A 739 -11.71 -45.30 2.76
C ASP A 739 -10.89 -44.42 3.71
N PHE A 740 -11.25 -43.13 3.78
CA PHE A 740 -10.64 -42.20 4.73
C PHE A 740 -10.90 -42.63 6.17
N LYS A 741 -12.14 -42.99 6.53
CA LYS A 741 -12.46 -43.53 7.87
C LYS A 741 -11.64 -44.77 8.20
N ASN A 742 -11.49 -45.69 7.26
CA ASN A 742 -10.75 -46.93 7.47
C ASN A 742 -9.24 -46.68 7.55
N LEU A 743 -8.72 -45.69 6.83
CA LEU A 743 -7.34 -45.22 6.96
C LEU A 743 -7.11 -44.56 8.33
N TYR A 744 -7.93 -43.56 8.69
CA TYR A 744 -7.90 -42.86 9.96
C TYR A 744 -8.01 -43.82 11.16
N LYS A 745 -9.00 -44.72 11.15
CA LYS A 745 -9.18 -45.72 12.21
C LYS A 745 -7.98 -46.65 12.35
N ARG A 746 -7.32 -47.04 11.24
CA ARG A 746 -6.10 -47.86 11.30
C ARG A 746 -4.94 -47.09 11.92
N PHE A 747 -4.68 -45.85 11.49
CA PHE A 747 -3.64 -45.01 12.09
C PHE A 747 -3.91 -44.72 13.58
N PHE A 748 -5.13 -44.31 13.92
CA PHE A 748 -5.53 -44.04 15.30
C PHE A 748 -5.41 -45.29 16.19
N ALA A 749 -5.85 -46.46 15.70
CA ALA A 749 -5.75 -47.71 16.45
C ALA A 749 -4.32 -48.23 16.57
N ASP A 750 -3.49 -48.09 15.52
CA ASP A 750 -2.09 -48.52 15.54
C ASP A 750 -1.25 -47.60 16.45
N TYR A 751 -1.42 -46.28 16.34
CA TYR A 751 -0.81 -45.31 17.25
C TYR A 751 -1.17 -45.64 18.69
N ASN A 752 -2.46 -45.73 19.05
CA ASN A 752 -2.89 -45.91 20.43
C ASN A 752 -2.71 -47.34 21.02
N LYS A 753 -1.84 -48.19 20.44
CA LYS A 753 -1.49 -49.50 21.02
C LYS A 753 -0.62 -49.38 22.28
N PRO A 754 -0.84 -50.20 23.32
CA PRO A 754 -0.02 -50.19 24.53
C PRO A 754 1.46 -50.49 24.28
N GLU A 755 1.80 -51.29 23.27
CA GLU A 755 3.20 -51.65 22.95
C GLU A 755 4.07 -50.45 22.50
N TYR A 756 3.46 -49.35 22.05
CA TYR A 756 4.15 -48.12 21.66
C TYR A 756 4.20 -47.04 22.75
N ARG A 757 3.62 -47.32 23.93
CA ARG A 757 3.71 -46.45 25.10
C ARG A 757 4.60 -47.05 26.19
N TYR A 758 5.03 -46.22 27.13
CA TYR A 758 5.66 -46.60 28.38
C TYR A 758 5.20 -45.65 29.49
N VAL A 759 5.51 -45.97 30.74
CA VAL A 759 5.30 -45.03 31.87
C VAL A 759 6.68 -44.56 32.31
N ASP A 760 6.87 -43.25 32.38
CA ASP A 760 8.14 -42.65 32.79
C ASP A 760 8.35 -42.68 34.31
N GLY A 761 9.48 -42.13 34.76
CA GLY A 761 9.84 -42.07 36.18
C GLY A 761 8.93 -41.19 37.05
N GLU A 762 8.08 -40.36 36.43
CA GLU A 762 7.12 -39.48 37.12
C GLU A 762 5.69 -40.07 37.12
N GLY A 763 5.49 -41.23 36.47
CA GLY A 763 4.20 -41.91 36.39
C GLY A 763 3.34 -41.48 35.20
N VAL A 764 3.89 -40.72 34.26
CA VAL A 764 3.18 -40.23 33.07
C VAL A 764 3.31 -41.23 31.93
N SER A 765 2.20 -41.45 31.20
CA SER A 765 2.16 -42.32 30.02
C SER A 765 2.81 -41.63 28.82
N GLN A 766 4.06 -41.98 28.53
CA GLN A 766 4.84 -41.44 27.43
C GLN A 766 4.80 -42.29 26.17
N TRP A 767 5.14 -41.65 25.05
CA TRP A 767 5.16 -42.21 23.71
C TRP A 767 6.57 -42.60 23.29
N LYS A 768 6.81 -43.87 22.92
CA LYS A 768 8.13 -44.32 22.42
C LYS A 768 8.54 -43.61 21.12
N ILE A 769 7.57 -43.14 20.34
CA ILE A 769 7.85 -42.32 19.15
C ILE A 769 8.32 -40.90 19.53
N SER A 770 7.87 -40.35 20.66
CA SER A 770 8.36 -39.05 21.15
C SER A 770 9.82 -39.14 21.61
N ASP A 771 10.19 -40.20 22.35
CA ASP A 771 11.60 -40.47 22.69
C ASP A 771 12.45 -40.54 21.42
N ARG A 772 12.00 -41.33 20.43
CA ARG A 772 12.69 -41.49 19.16
C ARG A 772 12.79 -40.16 18.40
N LEU A 773 11.73 -39.36 18.34
CA LEU A 773 11.78 -38.02 17.75
C LEU A 773 12.78 -37.13 18.50
N PHE A 774 12.87 -37.20 19.83
CA PHE A 774 13.91 -36.50 20.59
C PHE A 774 15.32 -37.04 20.33
N GLU A 775 15.49 -38.34 20.05
CA GLU A 775 16.76 -38.91 19.59
C GLU A 775 17.13 -38.38 18.21
N GLU A 776 16.25 -38.46 17.22
CA GLU A 776 16.46 -37.89 15.87
C GLU A 776 16.76 -36.38 15.95
N LEU A 777 16.05 -35.62 16.79
CA LEU A 777 16.28 -34.19 17.03
C LEU A 777 17.63 -33.89 17.70
N LYS A 778 18.17 -34.82 18.50
CA LYS A 778 19.55 -34.74 19.05
C LYS A 778 20.61 -35.08 18.00
N LEU A 779 20.26 -35.86 16.96
CA LEU A 779 21.15 -36.19 15.84
C LEU A 779 21.26 -35.06 14.80
N VAL A 780 20.29 -34.14 14.72
CA VAL A 780 20.39 -32.94 13.87
C VAL A 780 21.43 -31.96 14.44
N LYS A 781 22.60 -31.87 13.78
CA LYS A 781 23.72 -31.00 14.18
C LYS A 781 23.38 -29.51 14.14
N ASP A 782 22.75 -29.05 13.06
CA ASP A 782 22.31 -27.67 12.91
C ASP A 782 20.80 -27.61 13.08
N LYS A 783 20.34 -27.24 14.28
CA LYS A 783 18.92 -26.99 14.59
C LYS A 783 18.47 -25.67 13.95
N THR A 784 18.42 -25.67 12.61
CA THR A 784 17.93 -24.53 11.85
C THR A 784 16.46 -24.27 12.18
N TYR A 785 16.03 -23.04 11.95
CA TYR A 785 14.64 -22.63 12.12
C TYR A 785 13.67 -23.57 11.37
N ASP A 786 14.01 -23.96 10.13
CA ASP A 786 13.28 -24.95 9.33
C ASP A 786 13.09 -26.33 10.01
N VAL A 787 14.07 -26.82 10.77
CA VAL A 787 13.95 -28.11 11.48
C VAL A 787 13.03 -27.98 12.68
N MET A 788 13.14 -26.88 13.43
CA MET A 788 12.27 -26.63 14.58
C MET A 788 10.79 -26.57 14.18
N GLU A 789 10.48 -25.93 13.05
CA GLU A 789 9.14 -25.89 12.46
C GLU A 789 8.61 -27.29 12.07
N GLN A 790 9.42 -28.10 11.37
CA GLN A 790 9.05 -29.47 10.99
C GLN A 790 8.73 -30.36 12.21
N PHE A 791 9.57 -30.30 13.25
CA PHE A 791 9.34 -31.07 14.48
C PHE A 791 8.08 -30.59 15.24
N GLY A 792 7.81 -29.29 15.24
CA GLY A 792 6.57 -28.74 15.79
C GLY A 792 5.31 -29.28 15.10
N LYS A 793 5.32 -29.29 13.76
CA LYS A 793 4.19 -29.76 12.95
C LYS A 793 4.00 -31.27 12.99
N ILE A 794 5.06 -32.05 13.20
CA ILE A 794 4.97 -33.47 13.56
C ILE A 794 4.31 -33.62 14.95
N SER A 795 4.70 -32.82 15.94
CA SER A 795 4.09 -32.84 17.28
C SER A 795 2.59 -32.56 17.23
N ASP A 796 2.15 -31.53 16.50
CA ASP A 796 0.73 -31.21 16.31
C ASP A 796 -0.04 -32.36 15.63
N THR A 797 0.54 -32.95 14.58
CA THR A 797 -0.04 -34.13 13.90
C THR A 797 -0.23 -35.32 14.85
N LEU A 798 0.75 -35.57 15.72
CA LEU A 798 0.72 -36.67 16.70
C LEU A 798 -0.25 -36.41 17.87
N GLN A 799 -0.36 -35.16 18.33
CA GLN A 799 -1.35 -34.77 19.34
C GLN A 799 -2.80 -34.91 18.84
N ALA A 800 -3.04 -34.64 17.55
CA ALA A 800 -4.34 -34.80 16.92
C ALA A 800 -4.81 -36.28 16.81
N ILE A 801 -3.90 -37.26 16.85
CA ILE A 801 -4.23 -38.70 16.85
C ILE A 801 -4.12 -39.38 18.23
N ASP A 802 -3.66 -38.70 19.27
CA ASP A 802 -3.70 -39.25 20.64
C ASP A 802 -5.14 -39.25 21.14
N LYS A 803 -5.62 -40.42 21.58
CA LYS A 803 -6.96 -40.58 22.17
C LYS A 803 -7.15 -39.79 23.49
N ASP A 804 -6.04 -39.49 24.17
CA ASP A 804 -5.98 -38.85 25.49
C ASP A 804 -5.45 -37.40 25.40
N HIS A 805 -5.03 -36.95 24.20
CA HIS A 805 -4.38 -35.64 23.95
C HIS A 805 -3.25 -35.29 24.93
N ASN A 806 -2.34 -36.22 25.25
CA ASN A 806 -1.23 -35.90 26.17
C ASN A 806 -0.20 -34.96 25.51
N TRP A 807 0.33 -34.01 26.30
CA TRP A 807 1.38 -33.09 25.87
C TRP A 807 2.66 -33.84 25.49
N ILE A 808 3.16 -33.61 24.27
CA ILE A 808 4.47 -34.12 23.84
C ILE A 808 5.55 -33.17 24.38
N GLN A 809 6.04 -33.48 25.58
CA GLN A 809 6.88 -32.58 26.37
C GLN A 809 8.19 -32.20 25.67
N GLY A 810 8.28 -30.93 25.24
CA GLY A 810 9.53 -30.31 24.75
C GLY A 810 9.61 -30.02 23.25
N MET A 811 8.48 -30.08 22.52
CA MET A 811 8.39 -29.65 21.11
C MET A 811 7.61 -28.35 20.96
N LEU A 812 7.86 -27.61 19.86
CA LEU A 812 7.21 -26.33 19.55
C LEU A 812 5.89 -26.55 18.82
N GLY A 813 4.81 -26.84 19.55
CA GLY A 813 3.46 -27.08 18.98
C GLY A 813 2.35 -26.35 19.73
N HIS A 814 1.11 -26.62 19.35
CA HIS A 814 -0.10 -26.17 20.05
C HIS A 814 -0.26 -26.90 21.39
N GLU A 815 -0.69 -26.17 22.43
CA GLU A 815 -0.98 -26.73 23.77
C GLU A 815 -2.17 -27.71 23.74
N VAL A 816 -2.19 -28.66 24.68
CA VAL A 816 -3.20 -29.73 24.80
C VAL A 816 -4.64 -29.21 24.73
N ASP A 817 -4.92 -28.08 25.37
CA ASP A 817 -6.24 -27.46 25.44
C ASP A 817 -6.81 -27.11 24.05
N TYR A 818 -5.93 -26.90 23.05
CA TYR A 818 -6.31 -26.70 21.64
C TYR A 818 -7.06 -27.93 21.08
N PHE A 819 -6.47 -29.13 21.29
CA PHE A 819 -6.99 -30.40 20.78
C PHE A 819 -8.17 -30.92 21.63
N ALA A 820 -8.09 -30.76 22.95
CA ALA A 820 -9.14 -31.19 23.87
C ALA A 820 -10.50 -30.47 23.68
N SER A 821 -10.50 -29.33 22.97
CA SER A 821 -11.70 -28.50 22.79
C SER A 821 -12.75 -29.07 21.80
N SER A 822 -12.37 -29.86 20.78
CA SER A 822 -13.33 -30.63 19.97
C SER A 822 -12.70 -31.73 19.11
N SER A 823 -13.43 -32.83 18.90
CA SER A 823 -13.03 -33.90 17.96
C SER A 823 -13.01 -33.46 16.48
N HIS A 824 -13.64 -32.32 16.16
CA HIS A 824 -13.65 -31.75 14.81
C HIS A 824 -12.30 -31.08 14.48
N ASN A 825 -11.64 -30.50 15.49
CA ASN A 825 -10.31 -29.90 15.35
C ASN A 825 -9.29 -30.96 14.93
N CYS A 826 -9.26 -32.11 15.62
CA CYS A 826 -8.31 -33.19 15.34
C CYS A 826 -8.36 -33.67 13.88
N LEU A 827 -9.55 -33.83 13.31
CA LEU A 827 -9.72 -34.20 11.90
C LEU A 827 -9.23 -33.10 10.94
N ALA A 828 -9.53 -31.84 11.25
CA ALA A 828 -9.08 -30.70 10.45
C ALA A 828 -7.55 -30.56 10.46
N GLU A 829 -6.91 -30.61 11.64
CA GLU A 829 -5.44 -30.60 11.79
C GLU A 829 -4.77 -31.71 10.99
N ILE A 830 -5.30 -32.93 11.03
CA ILE A 830 -4.72 -34.06 10.30
C ILE A 830 -4.83 -33.85 8.79
N ILE A 831 -5.94 -33.34 8.27
CA ILE A 831 -6.07 -33.02 6.83
C ILE A 831 -5.15 -31.85 6.44
N ALA A 832 -4.98 -30.87 7.33
CA ALA A 832 -4.06 -29.74 7.13
C ALA A 832 -2.59 -30.18 7.09
N HIS A 833 -2.12 -30.94 8.09
CA HIS A 833 -0.75 -31.46 8.11
C HIS A 833 -0.50 -32.51 7.02
N LEU A 834 -1.47 -33.35 6.66
CA LEU A 834 -1.32 -34.26 5.51
C LEU A 834 -1.17 -33.46 4.21
N SER A 835 -1.87 -32.32 4.07
CA SER A 835 -1.69 -31.42 2.93
C SER A 835 -0.30 -30.76 2.97
N GLU A 836 0.11 -30.24 4.13
CA GLU A 836 1.42 -29.63 4.41
C GLU A 836 2.62 -30.54 4.11
N ASN A 837 2.51 -31.83 4.41
CA ASN A 837 3.60 -32.80 4.26
C ASN A 837 3.62 -33.51 2.90
N TYR A 838 2.51 -33.54 2.16
CA TYR A 838 2.44 -34.22 0.85
C TYR A 838 2.82 -33.31 -0.33
N TRP A 839 2.53 -32.00 -0.25
CA TRP A 839 2.63 -31.06 -1.37
C TRP A 839 3.92 -30.21 -1.39
#